data_AF-A0A5D3DVS4-F1
#
_entry.id   AF-A0A5D3DVS4-F1
#
_cell.length_a   1.000
_cell.length_b   1.000
_cell.length_c   1.000
_cell.angle_alpha   90.00
_cell.angle_beta   90.00
_cell.angle_gamma   90.00
#
_symmetry.space_group_name_H-M   'P 1'
#
loop_
_entity.id
_entity.type
_entity.pdbx_description
1 polymer ?
#
loop_
_entity_poly.entity_id
_entity_poly.type
_entity_poly.pdbx_seq_one_letter_code
_entity_poly.pdbx_strand_id
1 'polypeptide(L)'
;MASPAAASPSPFQSQRSPLSSNPAASSSPIHRFSSLNSPHSVNTTTTTTTTTSPLDSFASDPVFSAFLSPSFSSTSFSSAALSSGSPASTAEKLQKAIRLLESQLRNEVLSRHNDLLSQLSSLKHAENALSTVRSGVSSLQSTVRHVRSELSEPRNVVFTKTVQFSNLHQTTELLQHTIRALRLSKKLRDLASASADDPEKLDLSKAAQLHCEILSLCNEFDLAGIDVVDEELKWVKEIGEKLRIEAMKVLERGMESLNQAEVGTGLQVFYNLGELKATIEQLMTKYKGMGVKSVSVALDMKSISGSAGSGFGPGGIRGSGTPQIGGGAKAREALWQRLGTCLDQLHSIVIAVWHLQRVLSKKRDPFTHVLLLDEVIQASDTQNLFCYEGDSMLTDRVWEALVKAFASQMKSAFTASSFVKEIFTMGYPKLFSMIENLLERISRDTDVKGVVPAISSTGKDQMVAAIEIFQTAFLGFCLSRLSDLVSSIFPVSSRGSVPSKEQISKIISCIQEEIESVQMDGRLTLLVLRQVGKALLLLAERAECQISTGPEARQVTGPATQAQIKNFTLCQHLQEIHTRVSSMITGLPIIASDVLSPSLGSIYGVACDSVTSLFQAMLDSLESCILQIHDQNFGALGLNAAMDNNASPYMEELQKYILHFRSEFLSRLLPSSKNAAISGTENICTQLVRSMASRVLIFFIRHASLVRPLSESGKLRMARDMAELELAVGQNLFPVEQLGAPYRALRAFRPLIFLETSQLEASPLLHDLPASVILHHLYSRGPEELQSPMQRNKLTPQQYSLWLDSQGEDQVWKGVKATLDDYATRVRARGDKEFTAVYPLMLQAGIRSTIDPLALELHEVAKIPSSSSIFLINARLNFVCFAEASKVTG
;
A
#
# COMPACT_ATOMS: atom_id res chain seq x y z
N MET A 1 5.82 35.88 -1.88
CA MET A 1 6.56 37.15 -2.07
C MET A 1 6.79 37.37 -3.56
N ALA A 2 7.23 38.57 -3.96
CA ALA A 2 7.15 39.03 -5.35
C ALA A 2 8.43 38.80 -6.18
N SER A 3 8.25 38.89 -7.50
CA SER A 3 9.22 39.02 -8.60
C SER A 3 10.04 40.35 -8.51
N PRO A 4 10.99 40.73 -9.42
CA PRO A 4 11.17 40.25 -10.80
C PRO A 4 12.60 40.14 -11.43
N ALA A 5 12.63 39.40 -12.57
CA ALA A 5 13.36 39.60 -13.83
C ALA A 5 14.81 40.19 -13.92
N ALA A 6 15.65 39.54 -14.75
CA ALA A 6 16.28 40.18 -15.93
C ALA A 6 16.99 39.20 -16.90
N ALA A 7 16.81 39.44 -18.22
CA ALA A 7 17.71 39.20 -19.37
C ALA A 7 18.25 37.78 -19.74
N SER A 8 18.56 37.64 -21.03
CA SER A 8 19.20 36.49 -21.70
C SER A 8 20.50 36.94 -22.43
N PRO A 9 21.30 36.04 -23.05
CA PRO A 9 21.00 35.56 -24.41
C PRO A 9 21.29 34.06 -24.66
N SER A 10 20.90 33.55 -25.83
CA SER A 10 21.03 32.15 -26.25
C SER A 10 21.87 31.98 -27.53
N PRO A 11 22.54 30.83 -27.74
CA PRO A 11 23.20 30.49 -29.01
C PRO A 11 22.46 29.42 -29.83
N PHE A 12 22.32 29.69 -31.13
CA PHE A 12 22.24 28.76 -32.27
C PHE A 12 21.72 27.32 -32.10
N GLN A 13 20.52 27.07 -32.64
CA GLN A 13 20.17 25.81 -33.30
C GLN A 13 19.61 26.09 -34.69
N SER A 14 20.11 25.38 -35.72
CA SER A 14 19.68 25.54 -37.11
C SER A 14 18.83 24.35 -37.55
N GLN A 15 17.53 24.56 -37.79
CA GLN A 15 16.65 23.53 -38.35
C GLN A 15 16.83 23.40 -39.87
N ARG A 16 16.70 22.18 -40.40
CA ARG A 16 16.47 21.90 -41.82
C ARG A 16 14.96 21.76 -42.07
N SER A 17 14.44 22.31 -43.17
CA SER A 17 13.32 21.81 -44.00
C SER A 17 12.99 22.86 -45.10
N PRO A 18 11.97 22.73 -45.98
CA PRO A 18 12.20 22.18 -47.32
C PRO A 18 11.74 23.09 -48.49
N LEU A 19 11.71 22.53 -49.71
CA LEU A 19 11.54 23.22 -51.00
C LEU A 19 10.19 23.95 -51.18
N SER A 20 10.17 25.04 -51.97
CA SER A 20 9.33 25.12 -53.20
C SER A 20 9.54 26.37 -54.09
N SER A 21 9.46 26.14 -55.41
CA SER A 21 8.97 26.98 -56.53
C SER A 21 9.19 28.51 -56.65
N ASN A 22 9.80 28.85 -57.80
CA ASN A 22 9.46 29.94 -58.75
C ASN A 22 9.90 31.42 -58.53
N PRO A 23 9.99 32.22 -59.63
CA PRO A 23 10.91 33.37 -59.68
C PRO A 23 10.26 34.76 -59.92
N ALA A 24 10.99 35.83 -59.58
CA ALA A 24 10.71 37.19 -60.07
C ALA A 24 11.95 38.10 -60.13
N ALA A 25 12.11 38.78 -61.28
CA ALA A 25 12.60 40.15 -61.53
C ALA A 25 13.90 40.73 -60.90
N SER A 26 14.61 41.50 -61.76
CA SER A 26 15.66 42.50 -61.48
C SER A 26 17.00 41.97 -60.89
N SER A 27 18.17 42.50 -61.27
CA SER A 27 18.49 43.80 -61.87
C SER A 27 19.68 43.74 -62.85
N SER A 28 19.78 44.70 -63.78
CA SER A 28 20.89 44.81 -64.74
C SER A 28 21.39 46.27 -64.86
N PRO A 29 22.72 46.50 -64.97
CA PRO A 29 23.28 47.80 -65.33
C PRO A 29 24.03 47.75 -66.67
N ILE A 30 23.46 48.33 -67.73
CA ILE A 30 24.19 48.68 -68.96
C ILE A 30 23.85 50.13 -69.31
N HIS A 31 24.87 50.98 -69.44
CA HIS A 31 24.76 52.38 -69.85
C HIS A 31 25.87 52.73 -70.84
N ARG A 32 25.59 53.72 -71.70
CA ARG A 32 26.32 54.06 -72.95
C ARG A 32 26.03 53.02 -74.06
N PHE A 33 25.73 53.39 -75.30
CA PHE A 33 25.85 54.69 -75.99
C PHE A 33 24.51 55.14 -76.62
N SER A 34 24.48 56.37 -77.16
CA SER A 34 23.31 56.98 -77.82
C SER A 34 23.71 57.90 -78.98
N SER A 35 22.75 58.23 -79.87
CA SER A 35 22.85 59.11 -81.07
C SER A 35 23.56 58.50 -82.31
N LEU A 36 23.29 58.87 -83.58
CA LEU A 36 22.51 60.01 -84.13
C LEU A 36 22.00 59.77 -85.61
N ASN A 37 20.69 59.98 -85.86
CA ASN A 37 19.89 60.35 -87.08
C ASN A 37 20.04 59.77 -88.52
N SER A 38 18.94 59.94 -89.31
CA SER A 38 18.74 59.66 -90.76
C SER A 38 17.88 60.75 -91.47
N PRO A 39 17.90 60.92 -92.83
CA PRO A 39 16.96 61.78 -93.58
C PRO A 39 16.40 61.24 -94.94
N HIS A 40 15.63 62.06 -95.70
CA HIS A 40 14.91 61.78 -96.98
C HIS A 40 15.19 62.90 -98.06
N SER A 41 14.62 63.05 -99.28
CA SER A 41 13.37 62.56 -99.96
C SER A 41 13.47 62.58 -101.53
N VAL A 42 12.37 62.80 -102.30
CA VAL A 42 12.19 62.41 -103.74
C VAL A 42 11.55 63.49 -104.67
N ASN A 43 11.90 63.50 -106.00
CA ASN A 43 11.14 63.84 -107.25
C ASN A 43 12.09 63.75 -108.51
N THR A 44 11.79 63.90 -109.83
CA THR A 44 10.61 64.37 -110.62
C THR A 44 10.39 63.57 -111.98
N THR A 45 10.35 64.19 -113.18
CA THR A 45 9.88 63.68 -114.52
C THR A 45 10.66 64.36 -115.72
N THR A 46 10.42 64.25 -117.08
CA THR A 46 9.20 64.08 -117.94
C THR A 46 9.46 63.88 -119.48
N THR A 47 8.76 62.92 -120.14
CA THR A 47 8.19 62.88 -121.55
C THR A 47 8.95 63.00 -122.91
N THR A 48 8.74 61.97 -123.78
CA THR A 48 8.54 61.96 -125.29
C THR A 48 9.73 62.31 -126.25
N THR A 49 9.75 62.15 -127.60
CA THR A 49 8.75 61.82 -128.68
C THR A 49 9.35 60.95 -129.85
N THR A 50 8.92 61.06 -131.13
CA THR A 50 9.37 60.29 -132.35
C THR A 50 9.15 61.02 -133.72
N THR A 51 9.94 60.73 -134.78
CA THR A 51 9.63 61.03 -136.22
C THR A 51 10.27 60.00 -137.21
N THR A 52 9.87 60.03 -138.50
CA THR A 52 10.07 58.97 -139.53
C THR A 52 11.44 58.93 -140.23
N SER A 53 11.78 57.75 -140.78
CA SER A 53 13.13 57.38 -141.26
C SER A 53 13.29 57.33 -142.79
N PRO A 54 14.50 57.60 -143.35
CA PRO A 54 14.75 57.63 -144.80
C PRO A 54 14.87 56.26 -145.48
N LEU A 55 14.76 55.14 -144.75
CA LEU A 55 14.95 53.78 -145.28
C LEU A 55 14.03 53.46 -146.46
N ASP A 56 12.77 53.92 -146.42
CA ASP A 56 11.79 53.75 -147.50
C ASP A 56 12.23 54.43 -148.81
N SER A 57 13.04 55.50 -148.73
CA SER A 57 13.58 56.15 -149.93
C SER A 57 14.67 55.31 -150.60
N PHE A 58 15.53 54.63 -149.82
CA PHE A 58 16.58 53.76 -150.35
C PHE A 58 16.04 52.49 -151.00
N ALA A 59 14.82 52.06 -150.65
CA ALA A 59 14.14 50.95 -151.31
C ALA A 59 13.78 51.22 -152.79
N SER A 60 13.78 52.49 -153.23
CA SER A 60 13.30 52.90 -154.56
C SER A 60 14.39 53.20 -155.62
N ASP A 61 15.67 53.31 -155.25
CA ASP A 61 16.77 53.41 -156.24
C ASP A 61 17.25 52.00 -156.63
N PRO A 62 17.30 51.66 -157.94
CA PRO A 62 17.74 50.33 -158.40
C PRO A 62 19.21 49.99 -158.05
N VAL A 63 20.02 50.97 -157.61
CA VAL A 63 21.38 50.74 -157.10
C VAL A 63 21.40 50.46 -155.60
N PHE A 64 20.46 51.02 -154.82
CA PHE A 64 20.45 50.88 -153.36
C PHE A 64 19.59 49.72 -152.86
N SER A 65 18.53 49.33 -153.59
CA SER A 65 17.72 48.14 -153.25
C SER A 65 18.54 46.84 -153.19
N ALA A 66 19.64 46.74 -153.96
CA ALA A 66 20.59 45.63 -153.91
C ALA A 66 21.22 45.43 -152.52
N PHE A 67 21.43 46.51 -151.76
CA PHE A 67 22.01 46.46 -150.41
C PHE A 67 20.99 46.10 -149.31
N LEU A 68 19.70 46.05 -149.67
CA LEU A 68 18.61 45.61 -148.78
C LEU A 68 18.24 44.13 -149.03
N SER A 69 18.95 43.43 -149.93
CA SER A 69 18.72 42.01 -150.24
C SER A 69 19.50 41.09 -149.27
N PRO A 70 18.85 40.08 -148.63
CA PRO A 70 19.51 39.13 -147.74
C PRO A 70 20.58 38.25 -148.40
N SER A 71 20.59 38.15 -149.74
CA SER A 71 21.51 37.30 -150.51
C SER A 71 22.64 38.10 -151.20
N PHE A 72 22.95 39.31 -150.72
CA PHE A 72 23.99 40.16 -151.30
C PHE A 72 25.37 39.49 -151.24
N SER A 73 26.03 39.36 -152.40
CA SER A 73 27.43 38.95 -152.51
C SER A 73 28.27 40.05 -153.15
N SER A 74 29.31 40.49 -152.43
CA SER A 74 30.23 41.53 -152.90
C SER A 74 30.93 41.15 -154.21
N THR A 75 31.20 39.86 -154.44
CA THR A 75 31.93 39.41 -155.64
C THR A 75 31.05 39.40 -156.89
N SER A 76 29.76 39.06 -156.80
CA SER A 76 28.85 39.10 -157.96
C SER A 76 28.41 40.53 -158.27
N PHE A 77 28.22 41.38 -157.26
CA PHE A 77 28.00 42.82 -157.47
C PHE A 77 29.20 43.48 -158.16
N SER A 78 30.43 43.14 -157.74
CA SER A 78 31.66 43.64 -158.36
C SER A 78 31.84 43.15 -159.81
N SER A 79 31.55 41.89 -160.12
CA SER A 79 31.69 41.37 -161.49
C SER A 79 30.64 41.94 -162.44
N ALA A 80 29.40 42.14 -161.97
CA ALA A 80 28.35 42.81 -162.74
C ALA A 80 28.73 44.27 -163.07
N ALA A 81 29.23 45.02 -162.07
CA ALA A 81 29.69 46.40 -162.25
C ALA A 81 30.87 46.55 -163.25
N LEU A 82 31.72 45.52 -163.36
CA LEU A 82 32.80 45.47 -164.35
C LEU A 82 32.27 45.14 -165.76
N SER A 83 31.30 44.23 -165.89
CA SER A 83 30.71 43.88 -167.19
C SER A 83 29.82 44.97 -167.80
N SER A 84 29.26 45.88 -166.98
CA SER A 84 28.41 46.99 -167.42
C SER A 84 29.18 48.22 -167.92
N GLY A 85 30.52 48.18 -167.97
CA GLY A 85 31.34 49.17 -168.68
C GLY A 85 31.55 50.54 -168.00
N SER A 86 31.05 50.79 -166.78
CA SER A 86 31.30 52.05 -166.06
C SER A 86 31.34 51.90 -164.52
N PRO A 87 32.45 51.40 -163.95
CA PRO A 87 32.56 51.15 -162.50
C PRO A 87 32.61 52.41 -161.62
N ALA A 88 32.90 53.59 -162.18
CA ALA A 88 33.10 54.81 -161.39
C ALA A 88 31.78 55.41 -160.85
N SER A 89 30.69 55.31 -161.63
CA SER A 89 29.41 56.00 -161.33
C SER A 89 28.64 55.40 -160.14
N THR A 90 28.88 54.14 -159.80
CA THR A 90 28.20 53.44 -158.70
C THR A 90 28.80 53.76 -157.33
N ALA A 91 30.11 53.98 -157.26
CA ALA A 91 30.81 54.33 -156.02
C ALA A 91 30.39 55.70 -155.47
N GLU A 92 30.26 56.70 -156.34
CA GLU A 92 29.93 58.08 -155.93
C GLU A 92 28.50 58.20 -155.40
N LYS A 93 27.55 57.40 -155.91
CA LYS A 93 26.20 57.24 -155.34
C LYS A 93 26.27 56.75 -153.88
N LEU A 94 27.03 55.68 -153.62
CA LEU A 94 27.18 55.05 -152.30
C LEU A 94 27.69 56.03 -151.23
N GLN A 95 28.70 56.84 -151.57
CA GLN A 95 29.27 57.84 -150.68
C GLN A 95 28.24 58.88 -150.18
N LYS A 96 27.19 59.13 -150.97
CA LYS A 96 26.12 60.10 -150.69
C LYS A 96 25.09 59.57 -149.70
N ALA A 97 24.75 58.27 -149.77
CA ALA A 97 23.77 57.64 -148.88
C ALA A 97 24.27 57.51 -147.43
N ILE A 98 25.53 57.14 -147.24
CA ILE A 98 26.14 56.93 -145.91
C ILE A 98 26.07 58.19 -145.04
N ARG A 99 26.39 59.37 -145.60
CA ARG A 99 26.37 60.65 -144.88
C ARG A 99 24.97 61.06 -144.39
N LEU A 100 23.91 60.57 -145.05
CA LEU A 100 22.52 60.88 -144.68
C LEU A 100 22.10 60.09 -143.42
N LEU A 101 22.53 58.83 -143.31
CA LEU A 101 22.34 57.99 -142.11
C LEU A 101 23.09 58.51 -140.88
N GLU A 102 24.37 58.90 -141.02
CA GLU A 102 25.17 59.44 -139.91
C GLU A 102 24.55 60.68 -139.25
N SER A 103 23.87 61.52 -140.03
CA SER A 103 23.27 62.77 -139.56
C SER A 103 22.13 62.53 -138.56
N GLN A 104 21.22 61.61 -138.85
CA GLN A 104 20.04 61.37 -138.00
C GLN A 104 20.36 60.57 -136.73
N LEU A 105 21.25 59.58 -136.80
CA LEU A 105 21.60 58.72 -135.66
C LEU A 105 22.17 59.55 -134.49
N ARG A 106 22.83 60.68 -134.79
CA ARG A 106 23.39 61.61 -133.80
C ARG A 106 22.35 62.37 -132.97
N ASN A 107 21.17 62.65 -133.53
CA ASN A 107 20.14 63.45 -132.86
C ASN A 107 19.37 62.63 -131.80
N GLU A 108 19.01 61.39 -132.12
CA GLU A 108 18.19 60.54 -131.23
C GLU A 108 18.93 60.25 -129.91
N VAL A 109 20.23 59.91 -129.99
CA VAL A 109 21.08 59.54 -128.85
C VAL A 109 21.23 60.67 -127.82
N LEU A 110 21.24 61.93 -128.26
CA LEU A 110 21.39 63.09 -127.36
C LEU A 110 20.14 63.36 -126.51
N SER A 111 18.97 62.82 -126.88
CA SER A 111 17.69 63.19 -126.26
C SER A 111 17.38 62.51 -124.92
N ARG A 112 17.99 61.35 -124.59
CA ARG A 112 17.56 60.49 -123.45
C ARG A 112 18.64 60.20 -122.39
N HIS A 113 19.74 60.94 -122.35
CA HIS A 113 20.90 60.55 -121.53
C HIS A 113 20.72 60.74 -120.01
N ASN A 114 20.01 61.80 -119.57
CA ASN A 114 20.03 62.21 -118.16
C ASN A 114 19.22 61.32 -117.21
N ASP A 115 18.01 60.90 -117.60
CA ASP A 115 17.10 60.16 -116.71
C ASP A 115 17.71 58.82 -116.24
N LEU A 116 18.40 58.12 -117.15
CA LEU A 116 19.06 56.82 -116.90
C LEU A 116 20.13 56.88 -115.79
N LEU A 117 20.83 58.01 -115.63
CA LEU A 117 21.87 58.15 -114.62
C LEU A 117 21.29 58.31 -113.20
N SER A 118 20.08 58.88 -113.08
CA SER A 118 19.46 59.17 -111.78
C SER A 118 19.10 57.88 -111.02
N GLN A 119 18.36 56.96 -111.66
CA GLN A 119 17.84 55.74 -111.05
C GLN A 119 18.95 54.75 -110.65
N LEU A 120 20.07 54.76 -111.38
CA LEU A 120 21.23 53.90 -111.14
C LEU A 120 21.98 54.29 -109.86
N SER A 121 21.86 55.55 -109.41
CA SER A 121 22.53 56.05 -108.20
C SER A 121 21.85 55.60 -106.89
N SER A 122 20.51 55.71 -106.80
CA SER A 122 19.75 55.45 -105.58
C SER A 122 19.75 53.97 -105.19
N LEU A 123 19.64 53.08 -106.19
CA LEU A 123 19.72 51.62 -106.00
C LEU A 123 21.05 51.23 -105.33
N LYS A 124 22.16 51.80 -105.80
CA LYS A 124 23.52 51.55 -105.29
C LYS A 124 23.71 52.04 -103.85
N HIS A 125 23.04 53.12 -103.44
CA HIS A 125 23.06 53.57 -102.05
C HIS A 125 22.30 52.63 -101.10
N ALA A 126 21.14 52.10 -101.52
CA ALA A 126 20.38 51.14 -100.73
C ALA A 126 21.13 49.80 -100.54
N GLU A 127 21.78 49.31 -101.60
CA GLU A 127 22.62 48.11 -101.57
C GLU A 127 23.79 48.23 -100.58
N ASN A 128 24.46 49.39 -100.54
CA ASN A 128 25.55 49.68 -99.60
C ASN A 128 25.09 49.75 -98.13
N ALA A 129 23.87 50.23 -97.86
CA ALA A 129 23.32 50.23 -96.50
C ALA A 129 23.02 48.79 -96.04
N LEU A 130 22.41 47.98 -96.91
CA LEU A 130 22.10 46.57 -96.62
C LEU A 130 23.35 45.71 -96.42
N SER A 131 24.41 45.92 -97.21
CA SER A 131 25.68 45.20 -97.04
C SER A 131 26.36 45.57 -95.71
N THR A 132 26.29 46.83 -95.29
CA THR A 132 26.81 47.32 -93.99
C THR A 132 26.06 46.73 -92.80
N VAL A 133 24.72 46.67 -92.83
CA VAL A 133 23.95 46.02 -91.75
C VAL A 133 24.25 44.52 -91.72
N ARG A 134 24.36 43.86 -92.89
CA ARG A 134 24.67 42.43 -92.99
C ARG A 134 26.07 42.10 -92.45
N SER A 135 27.07 42.97 -92.62
CA SER A 135 28.41 42.80 -92.03
C SER A 135 28.44 43.09 -90.52
N GLY A 136 27.66 44.06 -90.04
CA GLY A 136 27.48 44.31 -88.61
C GLY A 136 26.87 43.10 -87.88
N VAL A 137 25.82 42.50 -88.45
CA VAL A 137 25.18 41.30 -87.89
C VAL A 137 26.10 40.07 -87.93
N SER A 138 26.84 39.85 -89.03
CA SER A 138 27.78 38.72 -89.09
C SER A 138 28.95 38.88 -88.11
N SER A 139 29.45 40.11 -87.95
CA SER A 139 30.49 40.45 -86.97
C SER A 139 30.00 40.20 -85.53
N LEU A 140 28.82 40.71 -85.15
CA LEU A 140 28.25 40.47 -83.81
C LEU A 140 28.02 38.98 -83.54
N GLN A 141 27.49 38.22 -84.51
CA GLN A 141 27.37 36.77 -84.36
C GLN A 141 28.75 36.08 -84.22
N SER A 142 29.79 36.59 -84.89
CA SER A 142 31.16 36.10 -84.72
C SER A 142 31.65 36.35 -83.29
N THR A 143 31.52 37.59 -82.77
CA THR A 143 31.91 37.95 -81.40
C THR A 143 31.15 37.13 -80.35
N VAL A 144 29.85 36.90 -80.52
CA VAL A 144 29.07 36.08 -79.57
C VAL A 144 29.47 34.60 -79.63
N ARG A 145 29.80 34.05 -80.80
CA ARG A 145 30.38 32.69 -80.90
C ARG A 145 31.76 32.63 -80.24
N HIS A 146 32.61 33.63 -80.47
CA HIS A 146 33.96 33.74 -79.89
C HIS A 146 33.91 33.84 -78.35
N VAL A 147 33.06 34.71 -77.80
CA VAL A 147 32.86 34.81 -76.34
C VAL A 147 32.29 33.50 -75.77
N ARG A 148 31.42 32.81 -76.52
CA ARG A 148 30.91 31.49 -76.10
C ARG A 148 31.99 30.41 -76.08
N SER A 149 32.92 30.37 -77.04
CA SER A 149 34.06 29.44 -77.02
C SER A 149 35.07 29.80 -75.93
N GLU A 150 35.41 31.09 -75.79
CA GLU A 150 36.31 31.62 -74.77
C GLU A 150 35.81 31.38 -73.34
N LEU A 151 34.48 31.35 -73.09
CA LEU A 151 33.94 30.98 -71.78
C LEU A 151 33.64 29.49 -71.61
N SER A 152 33.43 28.72 -72.68
CA SER A 152 33.16 27.29 -72.53
C SER A 152 34.36 26.53 -71.98
N GLU A 153 35.58 26.87 -72.43
CA GLU A 153 36.77 26.12 -72.02
C GLU A 153 37.19 26.40 -70.56
N PRO A 154 37.29 27.66 -70.08
CA PRO A 154 37.50 27.94 -68.67
C PRO A 154 36.39 27.37 -67.77
N ARG A 155 35.12 27.33 -68.23
CA ARG A 155 34.04 26.69 -67.47
C ARG A 155 34.24 25.18 -67.37
N ASN A 156 34.65 24.50 -68.45
CA ASN A 156 34.96 23.07 -68.43
C ASN A 156 36.17 22.77 -67.53
N VAL A 157 37.23 23.59 -67.61
CA VAL A 157 38.42 23.48 -66.75
C VAL A 157 38.07 23.71 -65.27
N VAL A 158 37.29 24.75 -64.94
CA VAL A 158 36.85 24.99 -63.56
C VAL A 158 35.96 23.85 -63.07
N PHE A 159 34.98 23.38 -63.86
CA PHE A 159 34.11 22.27 -63.46
C PHE A 159 34.91 20.97 -63.20
N THR A 160 35.80 20.59 -64.12
CA THR A 160 36.65 19.41 -63.95
C THR A 160 37.62 19.57 -62.77
N LYS A 161 38.13 20.79 -62.49
CA LYS A 161 38.95 21.06 -61.30
C LYS A 161 38.14 21.01 -60.00
N THR A 162 36.89 21.48 -59.98
CA THR A 162 36.00 21.34 -58.82
C THR A 162 35.68 19.87 -58.54
N VAL A 163 35.42 19.05 -59.57
CA VAL A 163 35.22 17.60 -59.40
C VAL A 163 36.51 16.92 -58.92
N GLN A 164 37.67 17.25 -59.51
CA GLN A 164 38.98 16.74 -59.04
C GLN A 164 39.23 17.10 -57.56
N PHE A 165 38.92 18.33 -57.15
CA PHE A 165 39.07 18.77 -55.76
C PHE A 165 38.10 18.06 -54.81
N SER A 166 36.82 17.91 -55.20
CA SER A 166 35.81 17.19 -54.42
C SER A 166 36.22 15.72 -54.20
N ASN A 167 36.65 15.04 -55.25
CA ASN A 167 37.07 13.65 -55.17
C ASN A 167 38.35 13.50 -54.34
N LEU A 168 39.30 14.44 -54.44
CA LEU A 168 40.53 14.43 -53.65
C LEU A 168 40.25 14.70 -52.17
N HIS A 169 39.32 15.61 -51.85
CA HIS A 169 38.86 15.87 -50.49
C HIS A 169 38.21 14.64 -49.85
N GLN A 170 37.24 14.02 -50.54
CA GLN A 170 36.58 12.78 -50.09
C GLN A 170 37.59 11.64 -49.91
N THR A 171 38.52 11.46 -50.85
CA THR A 171 39.60 10.47 -50.74
C THR A 171 40.50 10.74 -49.52
N THR A 172 40.77 12.02 -49.22
CA THR A 172 41.60 12.43 -48.08
C THR A 172 40.89 12.16 -46.75
N GLU A 173 39.59 12.43 -46.67
CA GLU A 173 38.77 12.09 -45.49
C GLU A 173 38.72 10.58 -45.29
N LEU A 174 38.31 9.82 -46.31
CA LEU A 174 38.26 8.34 -46.27
C LEU A 174 39.59 7.74 -45.79
N LEU A 175 40.72 8.26 -46.30
CA LEU A 175 42.07 7.84 -45.89
C LEU A 175 42.37 8.20 -44.43
N GLN A 176 41.98 9.39 -43.95
CA GLN A 176 42.16 9.80 -42.55
C GLN A 176 41.32 8.94 -41.60
N HIS A 177 40.05 8.67 -41.92
CA HIS A 177 39.17 7.83 -41.11
C HIS A 177 39.65 6.36 -41.10
N THR A 178 40.07 5.83 -42.26
CA THR A 178 40.74 4.50 -42.36
C THR A 178 41.99 4.44 -41.49
N ILE A 179 42.90 5.42 -41.58
CA ILE A 179 44.12 5.47 -40.76
C ILE A 179 43.78 5.57 -39.26
N ARG A 180 42.71 6.29 -38.87
CA ARG A 180 42.27 6.35 -37.46
C ARG A 180 41.73 4.99 -37.00
N ALA A 181 40.86 4.34 -37.77
CA ALA A 181 40.32 3.02 -37.44
C ALA A 181 41.43 1.97 -37.27
N LEU A 182 42.38 1.90 -38.22
CA LEU A 182 43.53 0.98 -38.13
C LEU A 182 44.45 1.28 -36.93
N ARG A 183 44.66 2.55 -36.58
CA ARG A 183 45.42 2.95 -35.37
C ARG A 183 44.70 2.57 -34.07
N LEU A 184 43.38 2.61 -34.04
CA LEU A 184 42.58 2.19 -32.89
C LEU A 184 42.55 0.65 -32.76
N SER A 185 42.35 -0.08 -33.87
CA SER A 185 42.43 -1.54 -33.88
C SER A 185 43.81 -2.01 -33.42
N LYS A 186 44.89 -1.37 -33.88
CA LYS A 186 46.23 -1.65 -33.36
C LYS A 186 46.34 -1.43 -31.85
N LYS A 187 45.85 -0.30 -31.29
CA LYS A 187 45.86 -0.09 -29.83
C LYS A 187 45.10 -1.18 -29.06
N LEU A 188 43.95 -1.62 -29.59
CA LEU A 188 43.16 -2.71 -29.01
C LEU A 188 43.91 -4.05 -29.08
N ARG A 189 44.62 -4.31 -30.18
CA ARG A 189 45.46 -5.49 -30.39
C ARG A 189 46.71 -5.48 -29.48
N ASP A 190 47.36 -4.34 -29.35
CA ASP A 190 48.50 -4.13 -28.44
C ASP A 190 48.06 -4.43 -26.99
N LEU A 191 46.92 -3.90 -26.53
CA LEU A 191 46.34 -4.21 -25.21
C LEU A 191 45.98 -5.69 -25.04
N ALA A 192 45.32 -6.30 -26.02
CA ALA A 192 44.93 -7.72 -25.98
C ALA A 192 46.14 -8.68 -26.02
N SER A 193 47.27 -8.25 -26.60
CA SER A 193 48.53 -9.00 -26.55
C SER A 193 49.26 -8.84 -25.21
N ALA A 194 49.21 -7.65 -24.58
CA ALA A 194 49.82 -7.42 -23.27
C ALA A 194 49.16 -8.24 -22.13
N SER A 195 47.90 -8.66 -22.31
CA SER A 195 47.20 -9.59 -21.40
C SER A 195 47.47 -11.07 -21.65
N ALA A 196 48.29 -11.45 -22.65
CA ALA A 196 48.59 -12.85 -22.93
C ALA A 196 49.53 -13.47 -21.87
N ASP A 197 50.43 -12.67 -21.31
CA ASP A 197 51.36 -13.10 -20.24
C ASP A 197 50.76 -12.96 -18.83
N ASP A 198 49.71 -12.15 -18.65
CA ASP A 198 49.03 -11.93 -17.38
C ASP A 198 47.54 -11.54 -17.59
N PRO A 199 46.57 -12.43 -17.29
CA PRO A 199 45.16 -12.17 -17.53
C PRO A 199 44.54 -11.15 -16.56
N GLU A 200 45.15 -10.89 -15.39
CA GLU A 200 44.63 -9.88 -14.44
C GLU A 200 44.97 -8.44 -14.88
N LYS A 201 45.87 -8.26 -15.85
CA LYS A 201 46.23 -6.96 -16.42
C LYS A 201 45.33 -6.49 -17.58
N LEU A 202 44.35 -7.29 -18.01
CA LEU A 202 43.40 -6.85 -19.06
C LEU A 202 42.43 -5.80 -18.51
N ASP A 203 42.64 -4.53 -18.86
CA ASP A 203 41.64 -3.47 -18.67
C ASP A 203 40.48 -3.67 -19.65
N LEU A 204 39.56 -4.55 -19.25
CA LEU A 204 38.31 -4.87 -19.95
C LEU A 204 37.52 -3.60 -20.32
N SER A 205 37.51 -2.59 -19.44
CA SER A 205 36.72 -1.37 -19.63
C SER A 205 37.26 -0.52 -20.79
N LYS A 206 38.58 -0.40 -20.87
CA LYS A 206 39.28 0.33 -21.93
C LYS A 206 39.32 -0.44 -23.25
N ALA A 207 39.40 -1.77 -23.19
CA ALA A 207 39.27 -2.62 -24.37
C ALA A 207 37.87 -2.48 -25.01
N ALA A 208 36.82 -2.46 -24.19
CA ALA A 208 35.44 -2.21 -24.63
C ALA A 208 35.26 -0.79 -25.20
N GLN A 209 35.83 0.24 -24.57
CA GLN A 209 35.78 1.61 -25.07
C GLN A 209 36.41 1.74 -26.48
N LEU A 210 37.58 1.12 -26.69
CA LEU A 210 38.24 1.11 -28.00
C LEU A 210 37.44 0.30 -29.04
N HIS A 211 36.84 -0.83 -28.66
CA HIS A 211 35.97 -1.61 -29.54
C HIS A 211 34.81 -0.76 -30.09
N CYS A 212 34.12 0.00 -29.23
CA CYS A 212 33.04 0.88 -29.66
C CYS A 212 33.51 2.15 -30.39
N GLU A 213 34.67 2.74 -30.06
CA GLU A 213 35.22 3.86 -30.87
C GLU A 213 35.52 3.40 -32.31
N ILE A 214 36.03 2.17 -32.50
CA ILE A 214 36.27 1.60 -33.84
C ILE A 214 34.95 1.41 -34.59
N LEU A 215 33.93 0.82 -33.95
CA LEU A 215 32.65 0.56 -34.61
C LEU A 215 31.88 1.84 -34.94
N SER A 216 31.91 2.87 -34.09
CA SER A 216 31.31 4.17 -34.41
C SER A 216 32.03 4.81 -35.61
N LEU A 217 33.36 4.83 -35.64
CA LEU A 217 34.13 5.33 -36.79
C LEU A 217 33.85 4.61 -38.11
N CYS A 218 33.73 3.28 -38.09
CA CYS A 218 33.43 2.54 -39.32
C CYS A 218 32.02 2.82 -39.83
N ASN A 219 31.05 3.04 -38.94
CA ASN A 219 29.65 3.29 -39.29
C ASN A 219 29.38 4.77 -39.66
N GLU A 220 30.01 5.73 -38.98
CA GLU A 220 29.81 7.17 -39.21
C GLU A 220 30.38 7.64 -40.56
N PHE A 221 31.45 6.99 -41.03
CA PHE A 221 32.19 7.35 -42.24
C PHE A 221 32.11 6.29 -43.35
N ASP A 222 31.18 5.33 -43.21
CA ASP A 222 30.88 4.24 -44.15
C ASP A 222 32.13 3.56 -44.74
N LEU A 223 33.01 3.08 -43.86
CA LEU A 223 34.32 2.48 -44.22
C LEU A 223 34.20 1.02 -44.71
N ALA A 224 33.00 0.54 -45.00
CA ALA A 224 32.74 -0.82 -45.44
C ALA A 224 33.15 -1.03 -46.91
N GLY A 225 33.67 -2.22 -47.25
CA GLY A 225 34.18 -2.51 -48.60
C GLY A 225 35.61 -2.02 -48.86
N ILE A 226 36.32 -1.54 -47.83
CA ILE A 226 37.77 -1.31 -47.87
C ILE A 226 38.44 -2.57 -47.28
N ASP A 227 39.09 -3.38 -48.12
CA ASP A 227 39.61 -4.72 -47.74
C ASP A 227 40.36 -4.73 -46.40
N VAL A 228 41.28 -3.77 -46.21
CA VAL A 228 42.13 -3.65 -45.01
C VAL A 228 41.33 -3.29 -43.76
N VAL A 229 40.22 -2.54 -43.91
CA VAL A 229 39.29 -2.26 -42.82
C VAL A 229 38.46 -3.51 -42.53
N ASP A 230 37.90 -4.16 -43.55
CA ASP A 230 37.04 -5.34 -43.41
C ASP A 230 37.78 -6.57 -42.84
N GLU A 231 39.09 -6.72 -43.05
CA GLU A 231 39.92 -7.72 -42.37
C GLU A 231 40.08 -7.43 -40.88
N GLU A 232 40.42 -6.20 -40.50
CA GLU A 232 40.47 -5.81 -39.08
C GLU A 232 39.08 -5.87 -38.42
N LEU A 233 37.99 -5.54 -39.14
CA LEU A 233 36.63 -5.56 -38.62
C LEU A 233 36.15 -6.98 -38.26
N LYS A 234 36.66 -8.03 -38.93
CA LYS A 234 36.45 -9.43 -38.51
C LYS A 234 37.07 -9.69 -37.14
N TRP A 235 38.34 -9.31 -36.96
CA TRP A 235 39.05 -9.47 -35.69
C TRP A 235 38.45 -8.60 -34.56
N VAL A 236 38.04 -7.36 -34.86
CA VAL A 236 37.36 -6.45 -33.93
C VAL A 236 36.04 -7.06 -33.42
N LYS A 237 35.28 -7.76 -34.29
CA LYS A 237 34.07 -8.50 -33.88
C LYS A 237 34.41 -9.69 -32.96
N GLU A 238 35.46 -10.46 -33.27
CA GLU A 238 35.90 -11.59 -32.41
C GLU A 238 36.36 -11.15 -31.01
N ILE A 239 37.12 -10.05 -30.90
CA ILE A 239 37.56 -9.54 -29.60
C ILE A 239 36.40 -8.93 -28.82
N GLY A 240 35.44 -8.29 -29.50
CA GLY A 240 34.18 -7.84 -28.88
C GLY A 240 33.40 -8.98 -28.21
N GLU A 241 33.28 -10.13 -28.87
CA GLU A 241 32.59 -11.29 -28.30
C GLU A 241 33.36 -11.89 -27.11
N LYS A 242 34.69 -11.97 -27.19
CA LYS A 242 35.55 -12.36 -26.05
C LYS A 242 35.38 -11.41 -24.86
N LEU A 243 35.25 -10.10 -25.12
CA LEU A 243 34.99 -9.09 -24.08
C LEU A 243 33.61 -9.27 -23.42
N ARG A 244 32.54 -9.53 -24.18
CA ARG A 244 31.20 -9.85 -23.61
C ARG A 244 31.27 -11.06 -22.69
N ILE A 245 31.89 -12.15 -23.16
CA ILE A 245 32.01 -13.41 -22.42
C ILE A 245 32.77 -13.21 -21.10
N GLU A 246 33.91 -12.52 -21.12
CA GLU A 246 34.70 -12.32 -19.89
C GLU A 246 34.07 -11.29 -18.96
N ALA A 247 33.46 -10.21 -19.49
CA ALA A 247 32.71 -9.25 -18.70
C ALA A 247 31.49 -9.88 -18.01
N MET A 248 30.79 -10.82 -18.66
CA MET A 248 29.71 -11.59 -18.02
C MET A 248 30.27 -12.45 -16.88
N LYS A 249 31.38 -13.19 -17.09
CA LYS A 249 32.00 -13.98 -16.00
C LYS A 249 32.42 -13.12 -14.81
N VAL A 250 32.99 -11.94 -15.05
CA VAL A 250 33.40 -11.01 -13.98
C VAL A 250 32.17 -10.43 -13.27
N LEU A 251 31.11 -10.10 -14.00
CA LEU A 251 29.86 -9.61 -13.43
C LEU A 251 29.15 -10.69 -12.59
N GLU A 252 29.07 -11.94 -13.08
CA GLU A 252 28.48 -13.06 -12.34
C GLU A 252 29.32 -13.43 -11.11
N ARG A 253 30.64 -13.51 -11.22
CA ARG A 253 31.56 -13.73 -10.08
C ARG A 253 31.45 -12.63 -9.03
N GLY A 254 31.38 -11.37 -9.46
CA GLY A 254 31.17 -10.23 -8.57
C GLY A 254 29.82 -10.26 -7.86
N MET A 255 28.77 -10.74 -8.53
CA MET A 255 27.43 -10.90 -7.96
C MET A 255 27.36 -12.05 -6.95
N GLU A 256 28.02 -13.18 -7.23
CA GLU A 256 28.07 -14.34 -6.34
C GLU A 256 28.96 -14.10 -5.10
N SER A 257 30.05 -13.35 -5.26
CA SER A 257 30.97 -12.97 -4.16
C SER A 257 30.58 -11.69 -3.42
N LEU A 258 29.57 -10.96 -3.90
CA LEU A 258 29.21 -9.60 -3.47
C LEU A 258 30.39 -8.60 -3.56
N ASN A 259 31.28 -8.79 -4.54
CA ASN A 259 32.41 -7.92 -4.81
C ASN A 259 32.01 -6.70 -5.65
N GLN A 260 31.80 -5.57 -4.97
CA GLN A 260 31.44 -4.28 -5.58
C GLN A 260 32.45 -3.80 -6.65
N ALA A 261 33.72 -4.23 -6.61
CA ALA A 261 34.70 -3.87 -7.63
C ALA A 261 34.47 -4.65 -8.95
N GLU A 262 34.31 -5.97 -8.87
CA GLU A 262 34.04 -6.83 -10.03
C GLU A 262 32.72 -6.46 -10.71
N VAL A 263 31.64 -6.31 -9.94
CA VAL A 263 30.34 -5.83 -10.46
C VAL A 263 30.50 -4.45 -11.09
N GLY A 264 31.25 -3.55 -10.45
CA GLY A 264 31.53 -2.21 -10.96
C GLY A 264 32.36 -2.19 -12.25
N THR A 265 33.18 -3.20 -12.51
CA THR A 265 33.95 -3.36 -13.76
C THR A 265 33.10 -3.99 -14.85
N GLY A 266 32.39 -5.08 -14.57
CA GLY A 266 31.49 -5.73 -15.53
C GLY A 266 30.42 -4.78 -16.06
N LEU A 267 29.77 -4.01 -15.19
CA LEU A 267 28.80 -2.98 -15.59
C LEU A 267 29.45 -1.87 -16.45
N GLN A 268 30.69 -1.47 -16.16
CA GLN A 268 31.39 -0.47 -16.97
C GLN A 268 31.68 -1.00 -18.39
N VAL A 269 31.97 -2.29 -18.54
CA VAL A 269 32.17 -2.91 -19.86
C VAL A 269 30.88 -2.86 -20.67
N PHE A 270 29.76 -3.33 -20.11
CA PHE A 270 28.49 -3.34 -20.85
C PHE A 270 27.93 -1.93 -21.11
N TYR A 271 28.24 -0.94 -20.27
CA TYR A 271 28.01 0.48 -20.57
C TYR A 271 28.86 0.94 -21.77
N ASN A 272 30.17 0.70 -21.73
CA ASN A 272 31.08 1.07 -22.82
C ASN A 272 30.78 0.35 -24.15
N LEU A 273 30.08 -0.79 -24.11
CA LEU A 273 29.57 -1.53 -25.28
C LEU A 273 28.19 -1.05 -25.77
N GLY A 274 27.46 -0.23 -25.01
CA GLY A 274 26.08 0.17 -25.30
C GLY A 274 25.02 -0.93 -25.05
N GLU A 275 25.39 -1.99 -24.33
CA GLU A 275 24.56 -3.20 -24.12
C GLU A 275 23.97 -3.30 -22.70
N LEU A 276 24.37 -2.40 -21.79
CA LEU A 276 24.07 -2.42 -20.34
C LEU A 276 22.63 -2.81 -19.98
N LYS A 277 21.63 -2.16 -20.60
CA LYS A 277 20.21 -2.43 -20.33
C LYS A 277 19.85 -3.88 -20.63
N ALA A 278 20.25 -4.40 -21.78
CA ALA A 278 19.95 -5.78 -22.19
C ALA A 278 20.63 -6.80 -21.27
N THR A 279 21.87 -6.54 -20.85
CA THR A 279 22.60 -7.37 -19.86
C THR A 279 21.84 -7.42 -18.53
N ILE A 280 21.36 -6.28 -18.03
CA ILE A 280 20.63 -6.21 -16.75
C ILE A 280 19.26 -6.86 -16.87
N GLU A 281 18.51 -6.66 -17.95
CA GLU A 281 17.23 -7.34 -18.20
C GLU A 281 17.41 -8.86 -18.30
N GLN A 282 18.50 -9.33 -18.92
CA GLN A 282 18.88 -10.75 -18.97
C GLN A 282 19.20 -11.29 -17.56
N LEU A 283 19.97 -10.56 -16.75
CA LEU A 283 20.28 -10.94 -15.36
C LEU A 283 19.02 -10.95 -14.48
N MET A 284 18.14 -9.95 -14.58
CA MET A 284 16.86 -9.93 -13.85
C MET A 284 15.99 -11.12 -14.25
N THR A 285 15.99 -11.49 -15.53
CA THR A 285 15.27 -12.67 -16.03
C THR A 285 15.88 -13.98 -15.51
N LYS A 286 17.22 -14.08 -15.46
CA LYS A 286 17.95 -15.21 -14.84
C LYS A 286 17.58 -15.38 -13.36
N TYR A 287 17.69 -14.31 -12.57
CA TYR A 287 17.40 -14.35 -11.13
C TYR A 287 15.93 -14.63 -10.82
N LYS A 288 14.99 -14.04 -11.57
CA LYS A 288 13.55 -14.39 -11.51
C LYS A 288 13.34 -15.88 -11.81
N GLY A 289 13.89 -16.37 -12.91
CA GLY A 289 13.77 -17.78 -13.31
C GLY A 289 14.34 -18.75 -12.27
N MET A 290 15.48 -18.42 -11.65
CA MET A 290 16.08 -19.21 -10.57
C MET A 290 15.17 -19.29 -9.34
N GLY A 291 14.61 -18.16 -8.88
CA GLY A 291 13.75 -18.15 -7.70
C GLY A 291 12.39 -18.80 -7.93
N VAL A 292 11.75 -18.56 -9.09
CA VAL A 292 10.51 -19.25 -9.49
C VAL A 292 10.72 -20.76 -9.56
N LYS A 293 11.86 -21.22 -10.12
CA LYS A 293 12.23 -22.63 -10.15
C LYS A 293 12.48 -23.20 -8.75
N SER A 294 13.15 -22.45 -7.87
CA SER A 294 13.37 -22.85 -6.47
C SER A 294 12.04 -23.09 -5.74
N VAL A 295 11.12 -22.12 -5.79
CA VAL A 295 9.77 -22.20 -5.22
C VAL A 295 8.97 -23.39 -5.76
N SER A 296 8.96 -23.57 -7.08
CA SER A 296 8.26 -24.68 -7.73
C SER A 296 8.82 -26.04 -7.31
N VAL A 297 10.16 -26.16 -7.22
CA VAL A 297 10.82 -27.37 -6.74
C VAL A 297 10.56 -27.60 -5.25
N ALA A 298 10.55 -26.57 -4.40
CA ALA A 298 10.39 -26.73 -2.95
C ALA A 298 9.11 -27.48 -2.55
N LEU A 299 8.04 -27.30 -3.35
CA LEU A 299 6.68 -27.76 -3.07
C LEU A 299 6.16 -28.77 -4.11
N ASP A 300 7.04 -29.41 -4.90
CA ASP A 300 6.65 -30.49 -5.82
C ASP A 300 6.48 -31.85 -5.11
N MET A 301 5.26 -32.38 -5.14
CA MET A 301 4.89 -33.67 -4.57
C MET A 301 5.60 -34.89 -5.22
N LYS A 302 5.93 -34.81 -6.51
CA LYS A 302 6.55 -35.96 -7.23
C LYS A 302 7.96 -36.23 -6.72
N SER A 303 8.72 -35.19 -6.43
CA SER A 303 10.06 -35.31 -5.84
C SER A 303 10.04 -35.49 -4.31
N ILE A 304 9.02 -35.01 -3.59
CA ILE A 304 8.86 -35.29 -2.14
C ILE A 304 8.72 -36.81 -1.91
N SER A 305 7.88 -37.48 -2.71
CA SER A 305 7.72 -38.94 -2.64
C SER A 305 8.97 -39.70 -3.13
N GLY A 306 9.61 -39.25 -4.21
CA GLY A 306 10.83 -39.87 -4.74
C GLY A 306 12.03 -39.82 -3.78
N SER A 307 12.16 -38.75 -2.99
CA SER A 307 13.28 -38.58 -2.03
C SER A 307 13.13 -39.41 -0.74
N ALA A 308 11.98 -40.06 -0.51
CA ALA A 308 11.65 -40.69 0.77
C ALA A 308 12.02 -42.18 0.88
N GLY A 309 12.45 -42.84 -0.21
CA GLY A 309 12.69 -44.29 -0.18
C GLY A 309 13.39 -44.88 -1.40
N SER A 310 14.73 -44.79 -1.45
CA SER A 310 15.57 -45.59 -2.34
C SER A 310 15.65 -47.05 -1.84
N GLY A 311 14.61 -47.86 -2.07
CA GLY A 311 14.59 -49.24 -1.58
C GLY A 311 13.27 -49.99 -1.71
N PHE A 312 12.77 -50.20 -2.93
CA PHE A 312 11.71 -51.19 -3.21
C PHE A 312 12.02 -51.99 -4.47
N GLY A 313 11.79 -53.31 -4.39
CA GLY A 313 12.00 -54.24 -5.50
C GLY A 313 10.88 -54.20 -6.56
N PRO A 314 11.07 -54.86 -7.71
CA PRO A 314 10.10 -54.86 -8.81
C PRO A 314 8.84 -55.66 -8.43
N GLY A 315 7.67 -55.00 -8.41
CA GLY A 315 6.37 -55.66 -8.21
C GLY A 315 5.24 -54.81 -7.63
N GLY A 316 5.53 -53.64 -7.04
CA GLY A 316 4.51 -52.79 -6.40
C GLY A 316 3.60 -52.02 -7.36
N ILE A 317 2.28 -52.22 -7.26
CA ILE A 317 1.27 -51.48 -8.03
C ILE A 317 1.21 -50.00 -7.57
N ARG A 318 1.26 -49.06 -8.52
CA ARG A 318 1.24 -47.62 -8.24
C ARG A 318 -0.17 -47.09 -7.95
N GLY A 319 -0.60 -47.15 -6.69
CA GLY A 319 -1.79 -46.47 -6.20
C GLY A 319 -1.50 -45.07 -5.63
N SER A 320 -2.15 -44.05 -6.20
CA SER A 320 -2.35 -42.67 -5.72
C SER A 320 -1.44 -42.09 -4.60
N GLY A 321 -0.59 -41.13 -4.96
CA GLY A 321 -0.51 -39.79 -4.32
C GLY A 321 -0.03 -39.59 -2.87
N THR A 322 -0.18 -40.56 -1.96
CA THR A 322 0.08 -40.39 -0.52
C THR A 322 1.25 -41.26 -0.05
N PRO A 323 2.14 -40.76 0.83
CA PRO A 323 3.18 -41.59 1.44
C PRO A 323 2.56 -42.72 2.29
N GLN A 324 3.01 -43.97 2.09
CA GLN A 324 2.62 -45.09 2.94
C GLN A 324 3.00 -44.85 4.41
N ILE A 325 2.27 -45.49 5.32
CA ILE A 325 2.13 -45.13 6.74
C ILE A 325 3.46 -45.11 7.54
N GLY A 326 4.53 -45.79 7.09
CA GLY A 326 5.86 -45.69 7.69
C GLY A 326 6.73 -44.50 7.22
N GLY A 327 6.41 -43.86 6.10
CA GLY A 327 7.23 -42.82 5.46
C GLY A 327 6.92 -41.39 5.89
N GLY A 328 5.76 -41.14 6.50
CA GLY A 328 5.21 -39.80 6.73
C GLY A 328 6.13 -38.85 7.51
N ALA A 329 6.83 -39.34 8.54
CA ALA A 329 7.74 -38.52 9.34
C ALA A 329 8.99 -38.05 8.53
N LYS A 330 9.57 -38.94 7.71
CA LYS A 330 10.70 -38.59 6.84
C LYS A 330 10.28 -37.63 5.72
N ALA A 331 9.11 -37.85 5.12
CA ALA A 331 8.56 -36.97 4.10
C ALA A 331 8.19 -35.58 4.67
N ARG A 332 7.73 -35.50 5.93
CA ARG A 332 7.49 -34.24 6.65
C ARG A 332 8.77 -33.45 6.86
N GLU A 333 9.85 -34.09 7.33
CA GLU A 333 11.12 -33.38 7.52
C GLU A 333 11.76 -32.96 6.20
N ALA A 334 11.71 -33.84 5.17
CA ALA A 334 12.16 -33.48 3.82
C ALA A 334 11.42 -32.26 3.25
N LEU A 335 10.11 -32.09 3.53
CA LEU A 335 9.36 -30.89 3.15
C LEU A 335 9.87 -29.63 3.86
N TRP A 336 10.13 -29.69 5.17
CA TRP A 336 10.68 -28.54 5.91
C TRP A 336 12.09 -28.17 5.46
N GLN A 337 12.97 -29.16 5.23
CA GLN A 337 14.33 -28.93 4.74
C GLN A 337 14.32 -28.28 3.35
N ARG A 338 13.47 -28.75 2.43
CA ARG A 338 13.31 -28.17 1.10
C ARG A 338 12.72 -26.76 1.12
N LEU A 339 11.79 -26.47 2.04
CA LEU A 339 11.33 -25.11 2.26
C LEU A 339 12.48 -24.22 2.78
N GLY A 340 13.27 -24.67 3.75
CA GLY A 340 14.45 -23.94 4.24
C GLY A 340 15.42 -23.60 3.10
N THR A 341 15.84 -24.61 2.32
CA THR A 341 16.71 -24.42 1.14
C THR A 341 16.11 -23.44 0.12
N CYS A 342 14.79 -23.43 -0.06
CA CYS A 342 14.11 -22.45 -0.91
C CYS A 342 14.21 -21.03 -0.36
N LEU A 343 13.93 -20.83 0.93
CA LEU A 343 14.00 -19.50 1.55
C LEU A 343 15.44 -18.96 1.55
N ASP A 344 16.45 -19.82 1.76
CA ASP A 344 17.86 -19.43 1.65
C ASP A 344 18.28 -19.09 0.21
N GLN A 345 17.73 -19.77 -0.80
CA GLN A 345 17.92 -19.39 -2.20
C GLN A 345 17.22 -18.06 -2.54
N LEU A 346 16.03 -17.80 -1.99
CA LEU A 346 15.34 -16.52 -2.15
C LEU A 346 16.12 -15.37 -1.47
N HIS A 347 16.69 -15.59 -0.28
CA HIS A 347 17.61 -14.64 0.37
C HIS A 347 18.79 -14.33 -0.55
N SER A 348 19.54 -15.35 -0.98
CA SER A 348 20.71 -15.20 -1.85
C SER A 348 20.40 -14.41 -3.14
N ILE A 349 19.28 -14.72 -3.80
CA ILE A 349 18.83 -14.03 -5.02
C ILE A 349 18.54 -12.55 -4.75
N VAL A 350 17.82 -12.22 -3.67
CA VAL A 350 17.44 -10.84 -3.36
C VAL A 350 18.66 -10.01 -2.92
N ILE A 351 19.58 -10.58 -2.14
CA ILE A 351 20.84 -9.92 -1.77
C ILE A 351 21.70 -9.64 -3.01
N ALA A 352 21.80 -10.57 -3.96
CA ALA A 352 22.56 -10.36 -5.20
C ALA A 352 21.94 -9.25 -6.07
N VAL A 353 20.61 -9.27 -6.30
CA VAL A 353 19.91 -8.22 -7.08
C VAL A 353 20.01 -6.85 -6.39
N TRP A 354 19.90 -6.80 -5.06
CA TRP A 354 20.13 -5.56 -4.31
C TRP A 354 21.58 -5.08 -4.40
N HIS A 355 22.56 -5.99 -4.40
CA HIS A 355 23.96 -5.64 -4.61
C HIS A 355 24.16 -4.98 -5.99
N LEU A 356 23.58 -5.54 -7.06
CA LEU A 356 23.60 -4.94 -8.40
C LEU A 356 23.06 -3.50 -8.38
N GLN A 357 21.88 -3.30 -7.79
CA GLN A 357 21.22 -2.00 -7.67
C GLN A 357 22.03 -1.01 -6.83
N ARG A 358 22.69 -1.49 -5.76
CA ARG A 358 23.63 -0.71 -4.93
C ARG A 358 24.88 -0.28 -5.70
N VAL A 359 25.37 -1.06 -6.66
CA VAL A 359 26.50 -0.65 -7.50
C VAL A 359 26.06 0.32 -8.60
N LEU A 360 24.94 0.04 -9.28
CA LEU A 360 24.35 0.91 -10.30
C LEU A 360 24.03 2.33 -9.76
N SER A 361 23.45 2.42 -8.57
CA SER A 361 23.15 3.69 -7.87
C SER A 361 24.38 4.46 -7.37
N LYS A 362 25.59 3.89 -7.48
CA LYS A 362 26.86 4.51 -7.03
C LYS A 362 27.85 4.74 -8.17
N LYS A 363 27.72 4.03 -9.29
CA LYS A 363 28.51 4.22 -10.50
C LYS A 363 27.94 5.33 -11.37
N ARG A 364 28.79 6.30 -11.70
CA ARG A 364 28.52 7.35 -12.69
C ARG A 364 29.46 7.19 -13.88
N ASP A 365 29.00 7.59 -15.06
CA ASP A 365 29.88 7.75 -16.21
C ASP A 365 30.93 8.87 -15.96
N PRO A 366 32.23 8.63 -16.22
CA PRO A 366 33.26 9.65 -16.08
C PRO A 366 33.07 10.92 -16.90
N PHE A 367 32.32 10.91 -18.01
CA PHE A 367 32.21 12.05 -18.93
C PHE A 367 30.90 12.85 -18.81
N THR A 368 29.76 12.17 -18.71
CA THR A 368 28.41 12.77 -18.59
C THR A 368 27.93 12.91 -17.15
N HIS A 369 28.58 12.21 -16.20
CA HIS A 369 28.21 12.11 -14.77
C HIS A 369 26.81 11.55 -14.47
N VAL A 370 26.09 11.04 -15.47
CA VAL A 370 24.82 10.31 -15.29
C VAL A 370 25.07 9.01 -14.51
N LEU A 371 24.12 8.60 -13.65
CA LEU A 371 24.19 7.31 -12.96
C LEU A 371 23.85 6.17 -13.92
N LEU A 372 24.57 5.05 -13.83
CA LEU A 372 24.25 3.85 -14.61
C LEU A 372 22.84 3.30 -14.31
N LEU A 373 22.28 3.62 -13.14
CA LEU A 373 20.90 3.27 -12.80
C LEU A 373 19.86 4.11 -13.58
N ASP A 374 20.14 5.40 -13.81
CA ASP A 374 19.18 6.33 -14.42
C ASP A 374 18.94 5.97 -15.89
N GLU A 375 20.00 5.62 -16.63
CA GLU A 375 19.92 5.14 -18.02
C GLU A 375 19.09 3.86 -18.14
N VAL A 376 19.31 2.92 -17.21
CA VAL A 376 18.63 1.61 -17.19
C VAL A 376 17.14 1.72 -16.87
N ILE A 377 16.75 2.73 -16.07
CA ILE A 377 15.35 3.01 -15.72
C ILE A 377 14.67 3.87 -16.80
N GLN A 378 15.23 5.01 -17.18
CA GLN A 378 14.59 5.95 -18.13
C GLN A 378 14.29 5.32 -19.50
N ALA A 379 15.09 4.32 -19.90
CA ALA A 379 14.95 3.64 -21.18
C ALA A 379 13.85 2.55 -21.23
N SER A 380 13.04 2.30 -20.18
CA SER A 380 11.89 1.38 -20.29
C SER A 380 10.60 2.03 -20.79
N ASP A 381 10.45 3.36 -20.66
CA ASP A 381 9.11 3.97 -20.62
C ASP A 381 8.76 4.86 -21.84
N THR A 382 9.65 4.98 -22.83
CA THR A 382 9.43 5.75 -24.07
C THR A 382 8.25 5.28 -24.94
N GLN A 383 7.59 4.18 -24.57
CA GLN A 383 6.41 3.63 -25.24
C GLN A 383 5.07 4.07 -24.62
N ASN A 384 5.03 4.52 -23.35
CA ASN A 384 3.79 4.77 -22.59
C ASN A 384 3.75 6.17 -21.96
N LEU A 385 3.19 7.14 -22.68
CA LEU A 385 3.10 8.55 -22.25
C LEU A 385 2.05 8.84 -21.13
N PHE A 386 1.63 7.82 -20.37
CA PHE A 386 0.57 7.90 -19.35
C PHE A 386 0.84 6.98 -18.13
N CYS A 387 2.03 7.06 -17.56
CA CYS A 387 2.40 6.36 -16.32
C CYS A 387 2.77 7.38 -15.23
N TYR A 388 1.84 7.64 -14.30
CA TYR A 388 2.04 8.44 -13.08
C TYR A 388 1.99 7.54 -11.84
N GLU A 389 2.86 6.53 -11.79
CA GLU A 389 3.16 5.72 -10.61
C GLU A 389 4.63 5.27 -10.71
N GLY A 390 5.34 5.27 -9.57
CA GLY A 390 6.80 5.42 -9.56
C GLY A 390 7.62 4.27 -10.14
N ASP A 391 8.80 4.61 -10.69
CA ASP A 391 9.79 3.69 -11.24
C ASP A 391 10.13 2.53 -10.30
N SER A 392 9.47 1.38 -10.52
CA SER A 392 9.70 0.17 -9.71
C SER A 392 11.17 -0.26 -9.83
N MET A 393 11.86 -0.36 -8.69
CA MET A 393 13.30 -0.67 -8.64
C MET A 393 13.59 -2.12 -9.07
N LEU A 394 14.83 -2.42 -9.46
CA LEU A 394 15.23 -3.77 -9.88
C LEU A 394 14.94 -4.82 -8.77
N THR A 395 15.15 -4.46 -7.51
CA THR A 395 14.78 -5.27 -6.34
C THR A 395 13.28 -5.53 -6.27
N ASP A 396 12.44 -4.51 -6.44
CA ASP A 396 10.98 -4.63 -6.37
C ASP A 396 10.46 -5.50 -7.53
N ARG A 397 10.92 -5.22 -8.76
CA ARG A 397 10.58 -5.97 -9.98
C ARG A 397 10.91 -7.46 -9.84
N VAL A 398 11.94 -7.84 -9.07
CA VAL A 398 12.29 -9.24 -8.77
C VAL A 398 11.46 -9.76 -7.59
N TRP A 399 11.38 -9.03 -6.48
CA TRP A 399 10.66 -9.45 -5.28
C TRP A 399 9.17 -9.74 -5.55
N GLU A 400 8.47 -8.88 -6.30
CA GLU A 400 7.07 -9.11 -6.69
C GLU A 400 6.93 -10.46 -7.43
N ALA A 401 7.83 -10.77 -8.36
CA ALA A 401 7.81 -12.03 -9.11
C ALA A 401 8.07 -13.25 -8.20
N LEU A 402 8.95 -13.12 -7.20
CA LEU A 402 9.23 -14.17 -6.22
C LEU A 402 8.03 -14.41 -5.29
N VAL A 403 7.45 -13.34 -4.72
CA VAL A 403 6.27 -13.43 -3.85
C VAL A 403 5.05 -13.96 -4.61
N LYS A 404 4.83 -13.51 -5.84
CA LYS A 404 3.73 -13.99 -6.71
C LYS A 404 3.86 -15.48 -7.04
N ALA A 405 5.08 -15.95 -7.30
CA ALA A 405 5.35 -17.38 -7.48
C ALA A 405 5.15 -18.17 -6.17
N PHE A 406 5.62 -17.64 -5.03
CA PHE A 406 5.48 -18.26 -3.72
C PHE A 406 4.01 -18.38 -3.30
N ALA A 407 3.23 -17.28 -3.39
CA ALA A 407 1.79 -17.28 -3.12
C ALA A 407 1.02 -18.22 -4.05
N SER A 408 1.35 -18.25 -5.36
CA SER A 408 0.74 -19.19 -6.31
C SER A 408 1.01 -20.65 -5.93
N GLN A 409 2.27 -20.98 -5.62
CA GLN A 409 2.66 -22.34 -5.25
C GLN A 409 2.12 -22.77 -3.88
N MET A 410 2.08 -21.86 -2.88
CA MET A 410 1.50 -22.11 -1.56
C MET A 410 -0.01 -22.33 -1.64
N LYS A 411 -0.73 -21.52 -2.42
CA LYS A 411 -2.16 -21.72 -2.71
C LYS A 411 -2.42 -23.03 -3.44
N SER A 412 -1.60 -23.36 -4.44
CA SER A 412 -1.66 -24.63 -5.19
C SER A 412 -1.43 -25.83 -4.27
N ALA A 413 -0.40 -25.78 -3.40
CA ALA A 413 -0.10 -26.85 -2.45
C ALA A 413 -1.24 -27.06 -1.42
N PHE A 414 -1.86 -25.97 -0.93
CA PHE A 414 -3.00 -26.03 -0.02
C PHE A 414 -4.24 -26.70 -0.65
N THR A 415 -4.51 -26.47 -1.95
CA THR A 415 -5.67 -27.05 -2.64
C THR A 415 -5.42 -28.45 -3.20
N ALA A 416 -4.20 -28.72 -3.70
CA ALA A 416 -3.87 -29.96 -4.40
C ALA A 416 -3.27 -31.07 -3.51
N SER A 417 -2.81 -30.76 -2.29
CA SER A 417 -2.23 -31.76 -1.38
C SER A 417 -2.78 -31.65 0.04
N SER A 418 -3.55 -32.66 0.46
CA SER A 418 -3.93 -32.85 1.85
C SER A 418 -2.71 -32.99 2.77
N PHE A 419 -1.65 -33.69 2.34
CA PHE A 419 -0.42 -33.90 3.11
C PHE A 419 0.33 -32.59 3.38
N VAL A 420 0.54 -31.74 2.38
CA VAL A 420 1.20 -30.43 2.59
C VAL A 420 0.28 -29.49 3.38
N LYS A 421 -1.03 -29.48 3.08
CA LYS A 421 -2.03 -28.73 3.85
C LYS A 421 -1.97 -29.08 5.33
N GLU A 422 -2.02 -30.36 5.68
CA GLU A 422 -1.97 -30.83 7.07
C GLU A 422 -0.67 -30.39 7.75
N ILE A 423 0.50 -30.64 7.14
CA ILE A 423 1.80 -30.34 7.75
C ILE A 423 2.00 -28.84 7.98
N PHE A 424 1.65 -27.99 7.01
CA PHE A 424 1.79 -26.54 7.14
C PHE A 424 0.66 -25.88 7.95
N THR A 425 -0.48 -26.55 8.13
CA THR A 425 -1.52 -26.13 9.08
C THR A 425 -1.06 -26.43 10.51
N MET A 426 -0.75 -27.68 10.81
CA MET A 426 -0.31 -28.13 12.16
C MET A 426 1.05 -27.54 12.56
N GLY A 427 1.90 -27.24 11.58
CA GLY A 427 3.20 -26.58 11.76
C GLY A 427 3.19 -25.10 11.41
N TYR A 428 2.04 -24.43 11.38
CA TYR A 428 1.96 -23.00 11.00
C TYR A 428 2.91 -22.09 11.81
N PRO A 429 3.10 -22.24 13.13
CA PRO A 429 4.06 -21.40 13.88
C PRO A 429 5.51 -21.53 13.36
N LYS A 430 5.93 -22.74 12.95
CA LYS A 430 7.23 -22.99 12.32
C LYS A 430 7.31 -22.35 10.93
N LEU A 431 6.25 -22.47 10.11
CA LEU A 431 6.17 -21.84 8.80
C LEU A 431 6.28 -20.31 8.90
N PHE A 432 5.52 -19.69 9.81
CA PHE A 432 5.54 -18.25 10.03
C PHE A 432 6.92 -17.77 10.47
N SER A 433 7.51 -18.40 11.49
CA SER A 433 8.87 -18.10 11.98
C SER A 433 9.94 -18.23 10.87
N MET A 434 9.83 -19.23 9.98
CA MET A 434 10.74 -19.36 8.83
C MET A 434 10.60 -18.21 7.82
N ILE A 435 9.39 -17.69 7.59
CA ILE A 435 9.15 -16.54 6.72
C ILE A 435 9.61 -15.23 7.37
N GLU A 436 9.31 -15.00 8.66
CA GLU A 436 9.82 -13.82 9.36
C GLU A 436 11.35 -13.81 9.39
N ASN A 437 12.01 -14.94 9.69
CA ASN A 437 13.46 -15.03 9.67
C ASN A 437 14.07 -14.70 8.29
N LEU A 438 13.42 -15.08 7.18
CA LEU A 438 13.83 -14.66 5.84
C LEU A 438 13.73 -13.14 5.68
N LEU A 439 12.59 -12.55 6.05
CA LEU A 439 12.32 -11.11 5.90
C LEU A 439 13.24 -10.26 6.81
N GLU A 440 13.51 -10.71 8.03
CA GLU A 440 14.48 -10.11 8.95
C GLU A 440 15.90 -10.19 8.41
N ARG A 441 16.35 -11.36 7.94
CA ARG A 441 17.68 -11.51 7.33
C ARG A 441 17.86 -10.55 6.16
N ILE A 442 16.94 -10.52 5.19
CA ILE A 442 17.04 -9.59 4.06
C ILE A 442 17.01 -8.13 4.53
N SER A 443 16.19 -7.79 5.54
CA SER A 443 16.14 -6.42 6.08
C SER A 443 17.49 -5.99 6.68
N ARG A 444 18.05 -6.82 7.57
CA ARG A 444 19.32 -6.57 8.26
C ARG A 444 20.49 -6.52 7.29
N ASP A 445 20.53 -7.46 6.35
CA ASP A 445 21.65 -7.61 5.42
C ASP A 445 21.64 -6.55 4.29
N THR A 446 20.55 -5.76 4.18
CA THR A 446 20.40 -4.66 3.20
C THR A 446 20.21 -3.27 3.81
N ASP A 447 20.26 -3.14 5.15
CA ASP A 447 20.29 -1.84 5.85
C ASP A 447 21.66 -1.16 5.71
N VAL A 448 21.88 -0.51 4.57
CA VAL A 448 23.09 0.26 4.29
C VAL A 448 22.73 1.71 4.01
N LYS A 449 23.16 2.60 4.92
CA LYS A 449 22.94 4.05 4.87
C LYS A 449 23.18 4.63 3.47
N GLY A 450 22.18 5.35 2.96
CA GLY A 450 22.20 5.97 1.62
C GLY A 450 21.90 5.02 0.47
N VAL A 451 21.34 3.83 0.74
CA VAL A 451 20.80 2.89 -0.26
C VAL A 451 19.40 2.48 0.19
N VAL A 452 18.48 2.27 -0.75
CA VAL A 452 17.14 1.75 -0.45
C VAL A 452 17.27 0.27 -0.01
N PRO A 453 16.60 -0.19 1.07
CA PRO A 453 16.55 -1.60 1.43
C PRO A 453 15.94 -2.46 0.31
N ALA A 454 16.24 -3.76 0.27
CA ALA A 454 15.79 -4.61 -0.85
C ALA A 454 14.28 -4.92 -0.85
N ILE A 455 13.57 -4.69 0.26
CA ILE A 455 12.14 -4.99 0.40
C ILE A 455 11.46 -3.88 1.21
N SER A 456 10.38 -3.30 0.69
CA SER A 456 9.49 -2.37 1.40
C SER A 456 8.64 -3.06 2.47
N SER A 457 7.96 -2.32 3.37
CA SER A 457 7.02 -2.93 4.32
C SER A 457 5.92 -3.71 3.59
N THR A 458 5.33 -3.12 2.55
CA THR A 458 4.33 -3.75 1.68
C THR A 458 4.85 -5.06 1.07
N GLY A 459 6.13 -5.11 0.66
CA GLY A 459 6.75 -6.33 0.16
C GLY A 459 6.87 -7.44 1.20
N LYS A 460 7.04 -7.11 2.49
CA LYS A 460 6.98 -8.06 3.60
C LYS A 460 5.56 -8.56 3.83
N ASP A 461 4.59 -7.63 3.87
CA ASP A 461 3.18 -7.95 4.11
C ASP A 461 2.62 -8.89 3.02
N GLN A 462 2.98 -8.68 1.75
CA GLN A 462 2.61 -9.57 0.64
C GLN A 462 3.17 -11.01 0.82
N MET A 463 4.38 -11.16 1.36
CA MET A 463 5.00 -12.47 1.62
C MET A 463 4.38 -13.17 2.83
N VAL A 464 3.89 -12.42 3.83
CA VAL A 464 3.11 -12.97 4.94
C VAL A 464 1.69 -13.37 4.48
N ALA A 465 1.04 -12.55 3.65
CA ALA A 465 -0.26 -12.87 3.06
C ALA A 465 -0.22 -14.15 2.21
N ALA A 466 0.92 -14.48 1.59
CA ALA A 466 1.13 -15.73 0.86
C ALA A 466 0.92 -17.01 1.71
N ILE A 467 1.00 -16.91 3.05
CA ILE A 467 0.80 -18.03 3.99
C ILE A 467 -0.46 -17.90 4.87
N GLU A 468 -1.24 -16.83 4.74
CA GLU A 468 -2.46 -16.57 5.53
C GLU A 468 -3.55 -17.65 5.34
N ILE A 469 -3.55 -18.36 4.21
CA ILE A 469 -4.45 -19.51 3.98
C ILE A 469 -4.18 -20.67 4.94
N PHE A 470 -2.92 -20.87 5.36
CA PHE A 470 -2.53 -21.85 6.38
C PHE A 470 -2.81 -21.31 7.79
N GLN A 471 -2.64 -20.00 8.02
CA GLN A 471 -3.00 -19.33 9.28
C GLN A 471 -4.50 -19.50 9.58
N THR A 472 -5.35 -19.28 8.57
CA THR A 472 -6.80 -19.41 8.67
C THR A 472 -7.21 -20.86 8.95
N ALA A 473 -6.56 -21.83 8.31
CA ALA A 473 -6.77 -23.24 8.59
C ALA A 473 -6.29 -23.65 10.00
N PHE A 474 -5.17 -23.10 10.47
CA PHE A 474 -4.61 -23.36 11.79
C PHE A 474 -5.55 -22.84 12.88
N LEU A 475 -5.93 -21.57 12.83
CA LEU A 475 -6.88 -20.97 13.78
C LEU A 475 -8.26 -21.66 13.75
N GLY A 476 -8.69 -22.14 12.57
CA GLY A 476 -9.88 -22.98 12.43
C GLY A 476 -9.74 -24.33 13.12
N PHE A 477 -8.57 -24.98 13.01
CA PHE A 477 -8.27 -26.24 13.69
C PHE A 477 -8.16 -26.07 15.21
N CYS A 478 -7.48 -25.03 15.71
CA CYS A 478 -7.45 -24.71 17.15
C CYS A 478 -8.88 -24.57 17.71
N LEU A 479 -9.73 -23.84 16.98
CA LEU A 479 -11.12 -23.63 17.36
C LEU A 479 -11.95 -24.92 17.34
N SER A 480 -11.83 -25.74 16.29
CA SER A 480 -12.57 -27.02 16.22
C SER A 480 -12.10 -27.99 17.30
N ARG A 481 -10.77 -28.19 17.45
CA ARG A 481 -10.18 -29.07 18.47
C ARG A 481 -10.70 -28.75 19.88
N LEU A 482 -10.76 -27.46 20.23
CA LEU A 482 -11.30 -27.01 21.51
C LEU A 482 -12.84 -27.15 21.58
N SER A 483 -13.57 -26.77 20.53
CA SER A 483 -15.05 -26.80 20.51
C SER A 483 -15.63 -28.23 20.50
N ASP A 484 -14.94 -29.16 19.85
CA ASP A 484 -15.27 -30.59 19.80
C ASP A 484 -15.00 -31.24 21.16
N LEU A 485 -13.88 -30.90 21.80
CA LEU A 485 -13.56 -31.33 23.17
C LEU A 485 -14.59 -30.81 24.18
N VAL A 486 -14.95 -29.53 24.10
CA VAL A 486 -16.03 -28.93 24.91
C VAL A 486 -17.37 -29.61 24.64
N SER A 487 -17.74 -29.88 23.38
CA SER A 487 -19.02 -30.52 23.03
C SER A 487 -19.08 -32.01 23.39
N SER A 488 -17.94 -32.70 23.43
CA SER A 488 -17.81 -34.08 23.90
C SER A 488 -17.96 -34.19 25.43
N ILE A 489 -17.47 -33.18 26.16
CA ILE A 489 -17.51 -33.14 27.63
C ILE A 489 -18.83 -32.54 28.15
N PHE A 490 -19.43 -31.58 27.44
CA PHE A 490 -20.74 -30.99 27.70
C PHE A 490 -21.73 -31.30 26.54
N PRO A 491 -22.17 -32.57 26.40
CA PRO A 491 -23.10 -32.97 25.35
C PRO A 491 -24.52 -32.43 25.58
N VAL A 492 -25.10 -31.82 24.54
CA VAL A 492 -26.45 -31.22 24.58
C VAL A 492 -27.54 -32.25 24.94
N SER A 493 -27.37 -33.50 24.49
CA SER A 493 -28.32 -34.60 24.68
C SER A 493 -28.41 -35.11 26.12
N SER A 494 -27.45 -34.78 26.99
CA SER A 494 -27.33 -35.35 28.34
C SER A 494 -27.21 -34.26 29.40
N ARG A 495 -28.31 -33.54 29.66
CA ARG A 495 -28.42 -32.50 30.70
C ARG A 495 -28.41 -33.02 32.15
N GLY A 496 -28.04 -34.28 32.38
CA GLY A 496 -28.00 -34.93 33.69
C GLY A 496 -26.60 -35.05 34.29
N SER A 497 -25.59 -35.34 33.48
CA SER A 497 -24.22 -35.65 33.93
C SER A 497 -23.33 -34.42 34.02
N VAL A 498 -22.66 -34.22 35.15
CA VAL A 498 -21.53 -33.27 35.27
C VAL A 498 -20.27 -33.93 34.69
N PRO A 499 -19.38 -33.17 34.02
CA PRO A 499 -18.04 -33.65 33.71
C PRO A 499 -17.27 -34.17 34.92
N SER A 500 -16.36 -35.11 34.71
CA SER A 500 -15.37 -35.48 35.73
C SER A 500 -14.21 -34.48 35.77
N LYS A 501 -13.52 -34.40 36.92
CA LYS A 501 -12.31 -33.56 37.04
C LYS A 501 -11.25 -33.89 35.99
N GLU A 502 -11.12 -35.14 35.56
CA GLU A 502 -10.20 -35.53 34.49
C GLU A 502 -10.58 -34.94 33.13
N GLN A 503 -11.87 -34.82 32.82
CA GLN A 503 -12.36 -34.18 31.60
C GLN A 503 -12.07 -32.67 31.62
N ILE A 504 -12.26 -32.02 32.77
CA ILE A 504 -11.93 -30.60 32.97
C ILE A 504 -10.43 -30.37 32.84
N SER A 505 -9.59 -31.22 33.44
CA SER A 505 -8.13 -31.18 33.25
C SER A 505 -7.73 -31.31 31.77
N LYS A 506 -8.40 -32.16 30.98
CA LYS A 506 -8.15 -32.30 29.53
C LYS A 506 -8.47 -31.02 28.76
N ILE A 507 -9.53 -30.28 29.12
CA ILE A 507 -9.81 -28.97 28.52
C ILE A 507 -8.69 -27.98 28.85
N ILE A 508 -8.27 -27.92 30.12
CA ILE A 508 -7.24 -26.99 30.59
C ILE A 508 -5.88 -27.28 29.94
N SER A 509 -5.47 -28.55 29.85
CA SER A 509 -4.26 -28.96 29.13
C SER A 509 -4.34 -28.68 27.64
N CYS A 510 -5.49 -28.88 26.99
CA CYS A 510 -5.66 -28.55 25.57
C CYS A 510 -5.49 -27.03 25.33
N ILE A 511 -6.09 -26.18 26.17
CA ILE A 511 -5.88 -24.72 26.11
C ILE A 511 -4.41 -24.35 26.34
N GLN A 512 -3.74 -25.02 27.28
CA GLN A 512 -2.31 -24.82 27.55
C GLN A 512 -1.43 -25.17 26.34
N GLU A 513 -1.64 -26.34 25.73
CA GLU A 513 -0.90 -26.78 24.52
C GLU A 513 -1.05 -25.79 23.36
N GLU A 514 -2.28 -25.30 23.11
CA GLU A 514 -2.53 -24.33 22.03
C GLU A 514 -1.77 -23.00 22.29
N ILE A 515 -1.73 -22.51 23.53
CA ILE A 515 -0.99 -21.28 23.90
C ILE A 515 0.53 -21.51 23.83
N GLU A 516 1.03 -22.60 24.40
CA GLU A 516 2.47 -22.94 24.40
C GLU A 516 3.04 -23.13 22.99
N SER A 517 2.20 -23.58 22.04
CA SER A 517 2.59 -23.75 20.63
C SER A 517 2.90 -22.45 19.87
N VAL A 518 2.45 -21.30 20.40
CA VAL A 518 2.55 -19.98 19.72
C VAL A 518 3.24 -18.90 20.54
N GLN A 519 3.56 -19.16 21.82
CA GLN A 519 4.10 -18.19 22.79
C GLN A 519 5.32 -17.36 22.34
N MET A 520 6.07 -17.82 21.32
CA MET A 520 7.21 -17.10 20.73
C MET A 520 6.80 -15.92 19.83
N ASP A 521 5.57 -15.88 19.33
CA ASP A 521 5.02 -14.78 18.53
C ASP A 521 3.80 -14.17 19.24
N GLY A 522 3.90 -12.88 19.60
CA GLY A 522 2.81 -12.13 20.23
C GLY A 522 1.58 -11.93 19.31
N ARG A 523 1.76 -11.80 17.99
CA ARG A 523 0.66 -11.64 17.02
C ARG A 523 -0.14 -12.93 16.90
N LEU A 524 0.52 -14.07 16.67
CA LEU A 524 -0.15 -15.37 16.59
C LEU A 524 -0.73 -15.79 17.95
N THR A 525 -0.05 -15.51 19.07
CA THR A 525 -0.60 -15.71 20.43
C THR A 525 -1.93 -14.98 20.61
N LEU A 526 -2.02 -13.70 20.27
CA LEU A 526 -3.29 -12.94 20.35
C LEU A 526 -4.38 -13.50 19.41
N LEU A 527 -4.02 -14.13 18.30
CA LEU A 527 -4.97 -14.77 17.38
C LEU A 527 -5.47 -16.13 17.88
N VAL A 528 -4.64 -16.92 18.55
CA VAL A 528 -5.03 -18.18 19.22
C VAL A 528 -5.89 -17.89 20.45
N LEU A 529 -5.52 -16.90 21.28
CA LEU A 529 -6.33 -16.47 22.43
C LEU A 529 -7.75 -16.07 22.02
N ARG A 530 -7.94 -15.46 20.84
CA ARG A 530 -9.28 -15.19 20.27
C ARG A 530 -10.07 -16.44 19.90
N GLN A 531 -9.43 -17.57 19.63
CA GLN A 531 -10.14 -18.85 19.43
C GLN A 531 -10.42 -19.55 20.77
N VAL A 532 -9.47 -19.51 21.71
CA VAL A 532 -9.67 -19.97 23.10
C VAL A 532 -10.87 -19.25 23.73
N GLY A 533 -10.99 -17.93 23.56
CA GLY A 533 -12.12 -17.15 24.07
C GLY A 533 -13.47 -17.58 23.50
N LYS A 534 -13.55 -17.96 22.22
CA LYS A 534 -14.78 -18.54 21.63
C LYS A 534 -15.11 -19.91 22.23
N ALA A 535 -14.12 -20.76 22.41
CA ALA A 535 -14.31 -22.07 23.02
C ALA A 535 -14.74 -21.96 24.50
N LEU A 536 -14.24 -20.95 25.23
CA LEU A 536 -14.68 -20.64 26.59
C LEU A 536 -16.12 -20.09 26.63
N LEU A 537 -16.53 -19.25 25.68
CA LEU A 537 -17.93 -18.81 25.56
C LEU A 537 -18.87 -19.99 25.27
N LEU A 538 -18.48 -20.90 24.37
CA LEU A 538 -19.22 -22.15 24.12
C LEU A 538 -19.28 -23.05 25.38
N LEU A 539 -18.19 -23.10 26.17
CA LEU A 539 -18.17 -23.85 27.43
C LEU A 539 -19.13 -23.23 28.45
N ALA A 540 -19.16 -21.90 28.57
CA ALA A 540 -20.10 -21.18 29.43
C ALA A 540 -21.56 -21.45 29.04
N GLU A 541 -21.94 -21.29 27.76
CA GLU A 541 -23.29 -21.60 27.23
C GLU A 541 -23.72 -23.04 27.57
N ARG A 542 -22.82 -24.01 27.37
CA ARG A 542 -23.09 -25.43 27.61
C ARG A 542 -23.10 -25.79 29.09
N ALA A 543 -22.40 -25.05 29.94
CA ALA A 543 -22.45 -25.20 31.39
C ALA A 543 -23.72 -24.55 31.97
N GLU A 544 -24.17 -23.40 31.45
CA GLU A 544 -25.43 -22.75 31.83
C GLU A 544 -26.61 -23.70 31.57
N CYS A 545 -26.63 -24.36 30.41
CA CYS A 545 -27.59 -25.41 30.06
C CYS A 545 -27.57 -26.65 30.98
N GLN A 546 -26.60 -26.77 31.90
CA GLN A 546 -26.48 -27.84 32.89
C GLN A 546 -26.87 -27.39 34.32
N ILE A 547 -27.13 -26.10 34.58
CA ILE A 547 -27.53 -25.62 35.91
C ILE A 547 -28.92 -26.16 36.28
N SER A 548 -29.04 -26.72 37.48
CA SER A 548 -30.34 -27.08 38.07
C SER A 548 -30.95 -25.87 38.76
N THR A 549 -32.14 -25.43 38.34
CA THR A 549 -32.81 -24.19 38.78
C THR A 549 -34.12 -24.40 39.58
N GLY A 550 -34.59 -25.66 39.66
CA GLY A 550 -35.82 -26.07 40.34
C GLY A 550 -35.76 -25.98 41.87
N PRO A 551 -36.86 -26.32 42.59
CA PRO A 551 -36.97 -26.14 44.03
C PRO A 551 -35.90 -26.90 44.83
N GLU A 552 -35.55 -28.12 44.41
CA GLU A 552 -34.48 -28.94 45.00
C GLU A 552 -33.10 -28.25 44.99
N ALA A 553 -32.84 -27.31 44.06
CA ALA A 553 -31.60 -26.55 44.03
C ALA A 553 -31.53 -25.48 45.14
N ARG A 554 -32.70 -24.98 45.58
CA ARG A 554 -32.84 -23.86 46.53
C ARG A 554 -33.10 -24.30 47.97
N GLN A 555 -33.18 -25.60 48.23
CA GLN A 555 -33.49 -26.17 49.53
C GLN A 555 -32.36 -25.91 50.55
N VAL A 556 -32.65 -25.15 51.61
CA VAL A 556 -31.67 -24.81 52.67
C VAL A 556 -31.78 -25.69 53.92
N THR A 557 -32.73 -26.63 53.96
CA THR A 557 -33.00 -27.51 55.11
C THR A 557 -32.77 -28.98 54.76
N GLY A 558 -32.12 -29.73 55.67
CA GLY A 558 -31.78 -31.13 55.44
C GLY A 558 -30.50 -31.34 54.59
N PRO A 559 -30.21 -32.58 54.18
CA PRO A 559 -29.00 -32.90 53.42
C PRO A 559 -29.05 -32.31 52.00
N ALA A 560 -27.89 -32.00 51.42
CA ALA A 560 -27.82 -31.43 50.09
C ALA A 560 -28.37 -32.38 49.02
N THR A 561 -29.22 -31.84 48.14
CA THR A 561 -29.87 -32.58 47.06
C THR A 561 -28.89 -32.94 45.95
N GLN A 562 -29.23 -33.92 45.12
CA GLN A 562 -28.39 -34.27 43.96
C GLN A 562 -28.29 -33.10 42.95
N ALA A 563 -29.33 -32.26 42.85
CA ALA A 563 -29.32 -31.02 42.06
C ALA A 563 -28.32 -29.99 42.61
N GLN A 564 -28.21 -29.86 43.93
CA GLN A 564 -27.22 -28.98 44.57
C GLN A 564 -25.80 -29.50 44.38
N ILE A 565 -25.57 -30.80 44.63
CA ILE A 565 -24.26 -31.44 44.40
C ILE A 565 -23.83 -31.29 42.94
N LYS A 566 -24.78 -31.38 41.98
CA LYS A 566 -24.55 -31.09 40.56
C LYS A 566 -24.00 -29.68 40.35
N ASN A 567 -24.72 -28.66 40.84
CA ASN A 567 -24.34 -27.27 40.69
C ASN A 567 -23.02 -26.93 41.42
N PHE A 568 -22.76 -27.50 42.60
CA PHE A 568 -21.53 -27.28 43.36
C PHE A 568 -20.30 -27.77 42.58
N THR A 569 -20.42 -28.95 41.98
CA THR A 569 -19.36 -29.55 41.14
C THR A 569 -19.12 -28.71 39.89
N LEU A 570 -20.20 -28.20 39.28
CA LEU A 570 -20.14 -27.30 38.12
C LEU A 570 -19.44 -25.97 38.45
N CYS A 571 -19.81 -25.32 39.57
CA CYS A 571 -19.16 -24.10 40.07
C CYS A 571 -17.65 -24.30 40.27
N GLN A 572 -17.25 -25.41 40.90
CA GLN A 572 -15.85 -25.73 41.15
C GLN A 572 -15.06 -25.99 39.86
N HIS A 573 -15.67 -26.68 38.88
CA HIS A 573 -15.05 -26.94 37.58
C HIS A 573 -14.89 -25.69 36.71
N LEU A 574 -15.91 -24.83 36.65
CA LEU A 574 -15.83 -23.54 35.96
C LEU A 574 -14.82 -22.61 36.64
N GLN A 575 -14.76 -22.59 37.97
CA GLN A 575 -13.73 -21.81 38.66
C GLN A 575 -12.32 -22.39 38.43
N GLU A 576 -12.13 -23.72 38.42
CA GLU A 576 -10.82 -24.31 38.13
C GLU A 576 -10.34 -23.91 36.71
N ILE A 577 -11.23 -23.90 35.71
CA ILE A 577 -10.94 -23.37 34.37
C ILE A 577 -10.59 -21.87 34.44
N HIS A 578 -11.43 -21.05 35.06
CA HIS A 578 -11.23 -19.60 35.16
C HIS A 578 -9.87 -19.26 35.80
N THR A 579 -9.56 -19.86 36.95
CA THR A 579 -8.31 -19.61 37.69
C THR A 579 -7.10 -20.10 36.90
N ARG A 580 -7.17 -21.27 36.25
CA ARG A 580 -6.05 -21.81 35.45
C ARG A 580 -5.79 -20.97 34.21
N VAL A 581 -6.80 -20.67 33.41
CA VAL A 581 -6.64 -19.84 32.20
C VAL A 581 -6.20 -18.41 32.57
N SER A 582 -6.74 -17.82 33.63
CA SER A 582 -6.25 -16.54 34.15
C SER A 582 -4.78 -16.61 34.54
N SER A 583 -4.33 -17.70 35.17
CA SER A 583 -2.91 -17.86 35.54
C SER A 583 -1.98 -18.02 34.33
N MET A 584 -2.44 -18.67 33.25
CA MET A 584 -1.66 -18.86 32.01
C MET A 584 -1.35 -17.54 31.30
N ILE A 585 -2.23 -16.55 31.39
CA ILE A 585 -2.06 -15.25 30.71
C ILE A 585 -1.36 -14.17 31.56
N THR A 586 -1.00 -14.44 32.83
CA THR A 586 -0.30 -13.43 33.67
C THR A 586 1.11 -13.09 33.19
N GLY A 587 1.76 -14.01 32.45
CA GLY A 587 3.07 -13.80 31.84
C GLY A 587 3.03 -13.19 30.43
N LEU A 588 1.84 -12.92 29.88
CA LEU A 588 1.65 -12.39 28.54
C LEU A 588 1.43 -10.86 28.55
N PRO A 589 1.61 -10.15 27.42
CA PRO A 589 1.32 -8.73 27.32
C PRO A 589 -0.14 -8.42 27.69
N ILE A 590 -0.39 -7.26 28.32
CA ILE A 590 -1.69 -6.86 28.91
C ILE A 590 -2.89 -7.10 27.97
N ILE A 591 -2.70 -6.88 26.66
CA ILE A 591 -3.69 -7.10 25.59
C ILE A 591 -4.27 -8.53 25.60
N ALA A 592 -3.51 -9.54 26.06
CA ALA A 592 -3.99 -10.91 26.24
C ALA A 592 -5.10 -11.02 27.29
N SER A 593 -5.00 -10.23 28.37
CA SER A 593 -6.05 -10.11 29.39
C SER A 593 -7.30 -9.47 28.83
N ASP A 594 -7.16 -8.39 28.06
CA ASP A 594 -8.29 -7.70 27.41
C ASP A 594 -9.00 -8.59 26.38
N VAL A 595 -8.26 -9.46 25.68
CA VAL A 595 -8.82 -10.41 24.69
C VAL A 595 -9.62 -11.54 25.34
N LEU A 596 -9.16 -12.11 26.46
CA LEU A 596 -9.90 -13.19 27.14
C LEU A 596 -10.93 -12.69 28.16
N SER A 597 -10.79 -11.46 28.65
CA SER A 597 -11.65 -10.79 29.63
C SER A 597 -13.16 -11.10 29.47
N PRO A 598 -13.80 -10.91 28.30
CA PRO A 598 -15.23 -11.18 28.14
C PRO A 598 -15.59 -12.66 28.32
N SER A 599 -14.74 -13.56 27.81
CA SER A 599 -14.95 -15.01 27.89
C SER A 599 -14.73 -15.57 29.30
N LEU A 600 -13.74 -15.03 30.03
CA LEU A 600 -13.51 -15.36 31.44
C LEU A 600 -14.63 -14.80 32.33
N GLY A 601 -15.11 -13.57 32.06
CA GLY A 601 -16.27 -12.99 32.73
C GLY A 601 -17.55 -13.82 32.55
N SER A 602 -17.76 -14.39 31.35
CA SER A 602 -18.89 -15.31 31.08
C SER A 602 -18.77 -16.62 31.87
N ILE A 603 -17.59 -17.26 31.87
CA ILE A 603 -17.31 -18.45 32.71
C ILE A 603 -17.54 -18.15 34.20
N TYR A 604 -17.11 -16.97 34.67
CA TYR A 604 -17.28 -16.52 36.05
C TYR A 604 -18.76 -16.30 36.41
N GLY A 605 -19.54 -15.68 35.52
CA GLY A 605 -20.99 -15.48 35.70
C GLY A 605 -21.73 -16.80 35.85
N VAL A 606 -21.61 -17.70 34.88
CA VAL A 606 -22.25 -19.03 34.90
C VAL A 606 -21.83 -19.85 36.14
N ALA A 607 -20.59 -19.70 36.60
CA ALA A 607 -20.13 -20.31 37.85
C ALA A 607 -20.86 -19.74 39.08
N CYS A 608 -21.03 -18.42 39.17
CA CYS A 608 -21.84 -17.79 40.22
C CYS A 608 -23.29 -18.27 40.15
N ASP A 609 -23.94 -18.18 38.99
CA ASP A 609 -25.38 -18.44 38.80
C ASP A 609 -25.78 -19.87 39.21
N SER A 610 -24.87 -20.83 39.05
CA SER A 610 -25.06 -22.21 39.51
C SER A 610 -25.33 -22.31 41.03
N VAL A 611 -24.78 -21.40 41.84
CA VAL A 611 -24.94 -21.38 43.31
C VAL A 611 -25.75 -20.19 43.84
N THR A 612 -25.89 -19.10 43.09
CA THR A 612 -26.63 -17.88 43.50
C THR A 612 -28.01 -18.19 44.07
N SER A 613 -28.76 -19.10 43.44
CA SER A 613 -30.13 -19.43 43.87
C SER A 613 -30.23 -20.13 45.24
N LEU A 614 -29.17 -20.82 45.69
CA LEU A 614 -29.08 -21.38 47.04
C LEU A 614 -28.67 -20.30 48.05
N PHE A 615 -27.70 -19.45 47.70
CA PHE A 615 -27.27 -18.34 48.56
C PHE A 615 -28.41 -17.34 48.81
N GLN A 616 -29.26 -17.08 47.81
CA GLN A 616 -30.42 -16.22 47.98
C GLN A 616 -31.47 -16.86 48.91
N ALA A 617 -31.85 -18.12 48.68
CA ALA A 617 -32.79 -18.82 49.58
C ALA A 617 -32.28 -18.92 51.03
N MET A 618 -30.96 -18.97 51.22
CA MET A 618 -30.33 -18.91 52.54
C MET A 618 -30.43 -17.51 53.15
N LEU A 619 -30.16 -16.46 52.38
CA LEU A 619 -30.38 -15.07 52.80
C LEU A 619 -31.84 -14.82 53.20
N ASP A 620 -32.80 -15.20 52.35
CA ASP A 620 -34.24 -15.04 52.59
C ASP A 620 -34.66 -15.72 53.92
N SER A 621 -34.07 -16.89 54.22
CA SER A 621 -34.33 -17.63 55.46
C SER A 621 -33.71 -16.94 56.69
N LEU A 622 -32.49 -16.40 56.57
CA LEU A 622 -31.84 -15.65 57.66
C LEU A 622 -32.51 -14.30 57.92
N GLU A 623 -32.95 -13.61 56.88
CA GLU A 623 -33.75 -12.37 57.00
C GLU A 623 -35.12 -12.66 57.63
N SER A 624 -35.75 -13.79 57.30
CA SER A 624 -36.97 -14.27 57.95
C SER A 624 -36.78 -14.50 59.47
N CYS A 625 -35.69 -15.16 59.89
CA CYS A 625 -35.35 -15.30 61.31
C CYS A 625 -35.12 -13.93 61.98
N ILE A 626 -34.40 -12.99 61.34
CA ILE A 626 -34.17 -11.65 61.89
C ILE A 626 -35.48 -10.87 62.03
N LEU A 627 -36.44 -11.00 61.12
CA LEU A 627 -37.72 -10.30 61.20
C LEU A 627 -38.53 -10.65 62.45
N GLN A 628 -38.39 -11.87 62.99
CA GLN A 628 -39.03 -12.30 64.25
C GLN A 628 -38.62 -11.45 65.48
N ILE A 629 -37.56 -10.62 65.37
CA ILE A 629 -37.17 -9.67 66.43
C ILE A 629 -38.30 -8.69 66.78
N HIS A 630 -39.23 -8.44 65.84
CA HIS A 630 -40.40 -7.58 66.05
C HIS A 630 -41.57 -8.28 66.76
N ASP A 631 -41.56 -9.62 66.83
CA ASP A 631 -42.54 -10.42 67.59
C ASP A 631 -42.09 -10.59 69.06
N GLN A 632 -40.83 -10.27 69.39
CA GLN A 632 -40.29 -10.37 70.74
C GLN A 632 -40.59 -9.14 71.60
N ASN A 633 -41.01 -9.35 72.85
CA ASN A 633 -41.26 -8.25 73.77
C ASN A 633 -39.95 -7.70 74.40
N PHE A 634 -39.36 -6.70 73.74
CA PHE A 634 -38.23 -5.89 74.23
C PHE A 634 -38.66 -4.73 75.17
N GLY A 635 -39.95 -4.54 75.41
CA GLY A 635 -40.49 -3.55 76.34
C GLY A 635 -40.76 -4.08 77.76
N ALA A 636 -40.56 -5.37 78.01
CA ALA A 636 -40.99 -6.05 79.23
C ALA A 636 -40.28 -5.53 80.50
N LEU A 637 -41.03 -4.77 81.30
CA LEU A 637 -40.62 -4.28 82.63
C LEU A 637 -40.91 -5.35 83.70
N GLY A 638 -39.94 -6.22 83.99
CA GLY A 638 -40.08 -7.22 85.05
C GLY A 638 -38.80 -8.00 85.33
N LEU A 639 -38.59 -8.36 86.60
CA LEU A 639 -37.38 -9.06 87.07
C LEU A 639 -37.15 -10.40 86.34
N ASN A 640 -38.23 -11.12 86.03
CA ASN A 640 -38.17 -12.40 85.31
C ASN A 640 -37.51 -12.27 83.93
N ALA A 641 -37.79 -11.18 83.20
CA ALA A 641 -37.26 -10.96 81.85
C ALA A 641 -35.74 -10.68 81.81
N ALA A 642 -35.12 -10.45 82.97
CA ALA A 642 -33.67 -10.33 83.16
C ALA A 642 -33.01 -11.60 83.73
N MET A 643 -33.80 -12.58 84.20
CA MET A 643 -33.31 -13.88 84.69
C MET A 643 -33.17 -14.92 83.56
N ASP A 644 -33.90 -14.75 82.45
CA ASP A 644 -33.71 -15.55 81.24
C ASP A 644 -32.32 -15.31 80.65
N ASN A 645 -31.40 -16.24 80.91
CA ASN A 645 -29.99 -16.15 80.48
C ASN A 645 -29.73 -16.70 79.07
N ASN A 646 -30.73 -17.29 78.41
CA ASN A 646 -30.65 -17.83 77.07
C ASN A 646 -30.60 -16.73 76.00
N ALA A 647 -30.30 -17.10 74.74
CA ALA A 647 -30.47 -16.21 73.60
C ALA A 647 -31.97 -16.02 73.29
N SER A 648 -32.31 -15.01 72.48
CA SER A 648 -33.68 -14.94 71.92
C SER A 648 -33.95 -16.13 70.98
N PRO A 649 -35.17 -16.68 70.92
CA PRO A 649 -35.44 -17.93 70.18
C PRO A 649 -35.16 -17.82 68.67
N TYR A 650 -35.39 -16.63 68.08
CA TYR A 650 -35.07 -16.36 66.67
C TYR A 650 -33.55 -16.38 66.40
N MET A 651 -32.72 -16.09 67.42
CA MET A 651 -31.26 -16.14 67.33
C MET A 651 -30.75 -17.59 67.44
N GLU A 652 -31.38 -18.43 68.28
CA GLU A 652 -31.12 -19.87 68.31
C GLU A 652 -31.48 -20.54 66.98
N GLU A 653 -32.61 -20.14 66.36
CA GLU A 653 -32.99 -20.59 65.02
C GLU A 653 -32.01 -20.10 63.94
N LEU A 654 -31.63 -18.82 63.95
CA LEU A 654 -30.63 -18.26 63.05
C LEU A 654 -29.26 -18.96 63.16
N GLN A 655 -28.80 -19.23 64.39
CA GLN A 655 -27.58 -20.00 64.64
C GLN A 655 -27.66 -21.40 64.06
N LYS A 656 -28.80 -22.10 64.26
CA LYS A 656 -29.05 -23.44 63.72
C LYS A 656 -29.01 -23.45 62.18
N TYR A 657 -29.63 -22.46 61.52
CA TYR A 657 -29.54 -22.28 60.07
C TYR A 657 -28.10 -22.05 59.61
N ILE A 658 -27.38 -21.11 60.24
CA ILE A 658 -25.98 -20.80 59.91
C ILE A 658 -25.06 -22.03 60.08
N LEU A 659 -25.17 -22.75 61.19
CA LEU A 659 -24.41 -23.97 61.48
C LEU A 659 -24.68 -25.07 60.45
N HIS A 660 -25.96 -25.32 60.15
CA HIS A 660 -26.40 -26.28 59.14
C HIS A 660 -25.86 -25.93 57.73
N PHE A 661 -25.95 -24.65 57.35
CA PHE A 661 -25.43 -24.19 56.07
C PHE A 661 -23.90 -24.33 55.97
N ARG A 662 -23.20 -24.12 57.09
CA ARG A 662 -21.76 -24.36 57.19
C ARG A 662 -21.39 -25.84 57.10
N SER A 663 -22.13 -26.72 57.78
CA SER A 663 -21.82 -28.15 57.85
C SER A 663 -22.19 -28.91 56.57
N GLU A 664 -23.30 -28.57 55.91
CA GLU A 664 -23.78 -29.28 54.72
C GLU A 664 -23.35 -28.62 53.40
N PHE A 665 -23.51 -27.31 53.24
CA PHE A 665 -23.32 -26.67 51.92
C PHE A 665 -21.92 -26.08 51.76
N LEU A 666 -21.46 -25.25 52.70
CA LEU A 666 -20.14 -24.62 52.61
C LEU A 666 -18.97 -25.59 52.81
N SER A 667 -19.18 -26.72 53.50
CA SER A 667 -18.20 -27.80 53.59
C SER A 667 -17.93 -28.51 52.25
N ARG A 668 -18.93 -28.52 51.35
CA ARG A 668 -18.86 -29.13 50.02
C ARG A 668 -18.40 -28.11 48.97
N LEU A 669 -18.76 -26.84 49.12
CA LEU A 669 -18.40 -25.76 48.20
C LEU A 669 -16.98 -25.21 48.40
N LEU A 670 -16.56 -24.96 49.65
CA LEU A 670 -15.26 -24.36 49.94
C LEU A 670 -14.14 -25.41 49.96
N PRO A 671 -12.98 -25.16 49.31
CA PRO A 671 -11.84 -26.05 49.42
C PRO A 671 -11.31 -26.11 50.86
N SER A 672 -10.89 -27.30 51.30
CA SER A 672 -10.32 -27.52 52.64
C SER A 672 -9.21 -26.52 52.96
N SER A 673 -9.31 -25.90 54.15
CA SER A 673 -8.54 -24.72 54.59
C SER A 673 -7.02 -24.76 54.31
N LYS A 674 -6.41 -25.96 54.34
CA LYS A 674 -4.98 -26.19 54.03
C LYS A 674 -4.54 -25.65 52.66
N ASN A 675 -5.44 -25.54 51.67
CA ASN A 675 -5.11 -25.06 50.32
C ASN A 675 -5.40 -23.56 50.12
N ALA A 676 -6.21 -22.93 50.97
CA ALA A 676 -6.66 -21.55 50.77
C ALA A 676 -5.51 -20.52 50.94
N ALA A 677 -4.57 -20.79 51.85
CA ALA A 677 -3.46 -19.89 52.17
C ALA A 677 -2.42 -19.73 51.03
N ILE A 678 -2.44 -20.59 50.00
CA ILE A 678 -1.36 -20.68 48.99
C ILE A 678 -1.60 -19.73 47.81
N SER A 679 -2.85 -19.41 47.48
CA SER A 679 -3.19 -18.72 46.22
C SER A 679 -3.46 -17.23 46.34
N GLY A 680 -3.74 -16.71 47.55
CA GLY A 680 -4.12 -15.30 47.79
C GLY A 680 -5.35 -14.79 47.02
N THR A 681 -6.04 -15.66 46.28
CA THR A 681 -7.08 -15.33 45.30
C THR A 681 -8.43 -15.72 45.88
N GLU A 682 -9.38 -14.78 45.90
CA GLU A 682 -10.73 -15.04 46.38
C GLU A 682 -11.45 -16.04 45.46
N ASN A 683 -12.17 -16.99 46.04
CA ASN A 683 -13.03 -17.89 45.28
C ASN A 683 -14.48 -17.37 45.28
N ILE A 684 -15.26 -17.78 44.27
CA ILE A 684 -16.63 -17.32 44.05
C ILE A 684 -17.48 -17.53 45.30
N CYS A 685 -17.34 -18.70 45.92
CA CYS A 685 -18.05 -19.05 47.14
C CYS A 685 -17.63 -18.15 48.34
N THR A 686 -16.35 -17.84 48.52
CA THR A 686 -15.92 -16.88 49.57
C THR A 686 -16.46 -15.47 49.35
N GLN A 687 -16.59 -15.01 48.11
CA GLN A 687 -17.17 -13.69 47.82
C GLN A 687 -18.68 -13.67 48.11
N LEU A 688 -19.42 -14.72 47.72
CA LEU A 688 -20.84 -14.87 48.03
C LEU A 688 -21.08 -15.02 49.54
N VAL A 689 -20.28 -15.82 50.25
CA VAL A 689 -20.32 -15.95 51.72
C VAL A 689 -20.03 -14.63 52.42
N ARG A 690 -19.02 -13.86 51.97
CA ARG A 690 -18.75 -12.52 52.52
C ARG A 690 -19.91 -11.56 52.28
N SER A 691 -20.52 -11.59 51.10
CA SER A 691 -21.69 -10.78 50.77
C SER A 691 -22.87 -11.10 51.70
N MET A 692 -23.18 -12.39 51.85
CA MET A 692 -24.22 -12.88 52.76
C MET A 692 -23.94 -12.47 54.21
N ALA A 693 -22.73 -12.69 54.73
CA ALA A 693 -22.35 -12.29 56.08
C ALA A 693 -22.47 -10.77 56.31
N SER A 694 -22.06 -9.97 55.31
CA SER A 694 -22.19 -8.50 55.34
C SER A 694 -23.66 -8.07 55.40
N ARG A 695 -24.52 -8.68 54.57
CA ARG A 695 -25.96 -8.41 54.52
C ARG A 695 -26.66 -8.78 55.82
N VAL A 696 -26.36 -9.96 56.38
CA VAL A 696 -26.92 -10.44 57.66
C VAL A 696 -26.64 -9.45 58.80
N LEU A 697 -25.41 -8.93 58.91
CA LEU A 697 -25.08 -7.92 59.94
C LEU A 697 -25.85 -6.61 59.73
N ILE A 698 -25.86 -6.06 58.51
CA ILE A 698 -26.57 -4.81 58.19
C ILE A 698 -28.08 -4.95 58.44
N PHE A 699 -28.68 -6.07 58.02
CA PHE A 699 -30.10 -6.34 58.16
C PHE A 699 -30.49 -6.47 59.64
N PHE A 700 -29.69 -7.17 60.45
CA PHE A 700 -29.88 -7.20 61.90
C PHE A 700 -29.82 -5.79 62.51
N ILE A 701 -28.78 -5.00 62.22
CA ILE A 701 -28.61 -3.65 62.78
C ILE A 701 -29.79 -2.75 62.40
N ARG A 702 -30.27 -2.82 61.16
CA ARG A 702 -31.49 -2.12 60.71
C ARG A 702 -32.69 -2.51 61.56
N HIS A 703 -33.00 -3.80 61.68
CA HIS A 703 -34.17 -4.26 62.42
C HIS A 703 -34.07 -4.02 63.93
N ALA A 704 -32.88 -4.15 64.51
CA ALA A 704 -32.59 -3.77 65.90
C ALA A 704 -32.84 -2.27 66.17
N SER A 705 -32.46 -1.39 65.24
CA SER A 705 -32.73 0.06 65.36
C SER A 705 -34.21 0.44 65.19
N LEU A 706 -35.05 -0.47 64.69
CA LEU A 706 -36.50 -0.31 64.56
C LEU A 706 -37.28 -0.85 65.79
N VAL A 707 -36.62 -1.52 66.74
CA VAL A 707 -37.28 -2.09 67.94
C VAL A 707 -37.73 -0.99 68.90
N ARG A 708 -39.03 -0.97 69.22
CA ARG A 708 -39.66 -0.01 70.12
C ARG A 708 -40.95 -0.58 70.72
N PRO A 709 -41.22 -0.40 72.03
CA PRO A 709 -40.35 0.17 73.06
C PRO A 709 -39.14 -0.73 73.40
N LEU A 710 -38.07 -0.12 73.90
CA LEU A 710 -36.81 -0.80 74.26
C LEU A 710 -36.46 -0.46 75.72
N SER A 711 -36.71 -1.40 76.65
CA SER A 711 -36.39 -1.24 78.08
C SER A 711 -34.92 -1.54 78.38
N GLU A 712 -34.44 -1.30 79.60
CA GLU A 712 -33.08 -1.69 80.01
C GLU A 712 -32.86 -3.23 79.92
N SER A 713 -33.86 -4.02 80.30
CA SER A 713 -33.86 -5.48 80.09
C SER A 713 -33.82 -5.82 78.59
N GLY A 714 -34.55 -5.06 77.76
CA GLY A 714 -34.50 -5.16 76.30
C GLY A 714 -33.12 -4.85 75.71
N LYS A 715 -32.43 -3.80 76.19
CA LYS A 715 -31.05 -3.47 75.76
C LYS A 715 -30.07 -4.58 76.12
N LEU A 716 -30.16 -5.16 77.31
CA LEU A 716 -29.31 -6.28 77.73
C LEU A 716 -29.54 -7.52 76.85
N ARG A 717 -30.81 -7.84 76.52
CA ARG A 717 -31.13 -8.92 75.57
C ARG A 717 -30.59 -8.63 74.17
N MET A 718 -30.81 -7.42 73.65
CA MET A 718 -30.27 -6.98 72.35
C MET A 718 -28.73 -7.09 72.31
N ALA A 719 -28.04 -6.71 73.38
CA ALA A 719 -26.58 -6.80 73.48
C ALA A 719 -26.05 -8.24 73.65
N ARG A 720 -26.91 -9.20 74.03
CA ARG A 720 -26.65 -10.65 73.96
C ARG A 720 -26.86 -11.15 72.54
N ASP A 721 -28.01 -10.88 71.94
CA ASP A 721 -28.35 -11.29 70.57
C ASP A 721 -27.30 -10.79 69.55
N MET A 722 -26.78 -9.56 69.72
CA MET A 722 -25.66 -9.04 68.92
C MET A 722 -24.35 -9.83 69.09
N ALA A 723 -24.08 -10.35 70.29
CA ALA A 723 -22.90 -11.16 70.58
C ALA A 723 -23.03 -12.56 69.96
N GLU A 724 -24.22 -13.15 70.09
CA GLU A 724 -24.57 -14.44 69.51
C GLU A 724 -24.52 -14.39 67.97
N LEU A 725 -24.93 -13.28 67.36
CA LEU A 725 -24.78 -13.04 65.92
C LEU A 725 -23.31 -12.84 65.50
N GLU A 726 -22.56 -12.02 66.23
CA GLU A 726 -21.13 -11.79 66.03
C GLU A 726 -20.34 -13.12 66.05
N LEU A 727 -20.65 -13.98 67.02
CA LEU A 727 -20.09 -15.31 67.18
C LEU A 727 -20.51 -16.26 66.05
N ALA A 728 -21.81 -16.31 65.74
CA ALA A 728 -22.37 -17.20 64.72
C ALA A 728 -21.80 -16.92 63.33
N VAL A 729 -21.79 -15.65 62.91
CA VAL A 729 -21.25 -15.21 61.62
C VAL A 729 -19.74 -15.44 61.58
N GLY A 730 -19.01 -15.04 62.63
CA GLY A 730 -17.55 -15.14 62.69
C GLY A 730 -17.01 -16.57 62.66
N GLN A 731 -17.65 -17.51 63.36
CA GLN A 731 -17.22 -18.91 63.40
C GLN A 731 -17.64 -19.71 62.16
N ASN A 732 -18.84 -19.43 61.60
CA ASN A 732 -19.50 -20.35 60.68
C ASN A 732 -19.74 -19.79 59.27
N LEU A 733 -19.78 -18.47 59.08
CA LEU A 733 -19.89 -17.87 57.74
C LEU A 733 -18.54 -17.29 57.30
N PHE A 734 -18.10 -16.18 57.92
CA PHE A 734 -16.96 -15.41 57.45
C PHE A 734 -16.28 -14.66 58.61
N PRO A 735 -14.94 -14.55 58.64
CA PRO A 735 -14.23 -13.76 59.66
C PRO A 735 -14.74 -12.32 59.69
N VAL A 736 -15.35 -11.91 60.82
CA VAL A 736 -16.07 -10.64 60.92
C VAL A 736 -15.15 -9.42 60.77
N GLU A 737 -13.88 -9.55 61.18
CA GLU A 737 -12.83 -8.55 61.03
C GLU A 737 -12.58 -8.19 59.56
N GLN A 738 -12.81 -9.14 58.65
CA GLN A 738 -12.62 -8.97 57.21
C GLN A 738 -13.88 -8.45 56.48
N LEU A 739 -14.99 -8.18 57.19
CA LEU A 739 -16.20 -7.59 56.61
C LEU A 739 -16.08 -6.06 56.45
N GLY A 740 -15.29 -5.40 57.29
CA GLY A 740 -15.14 -3.93 57.26
C GLY A 740 -16.35 -3.20 57.85
N ALA A 741 -16.93 -2.25 57.11
CA ALA A 741 -18.00 -1.37 57.59
C ALA A 741 -19.23 -2.07 58.22
N PRO A 742 -19.77 -3.20 57.69
CA PRO A 742 -20.83 -3.96 58.34
C PRO A 742 -20.51 -4.40 59.77
N TYR A 743 -19.25 -4.78 60.02
CA TYR A 743 -18.79 -5.18 61.34
C TYR A 743 -18.49 -3.98 62.24
N ARG A 744 -17.92 -2.90 61.71
CA ARG A 744 -17.75 -1.65 62.49
C ARG A 744 -19.11 -1.12 62.96
N ALA A 745 -20.14 -1.16 62.12
CA ALA A 745 -21.50 -0.81 62.48
C ALA A 745 -22.06 -1.69 63.63
N LEU A 746 -21.85 -3.02 63.59
CA LEU A 746 -22.25 -3.91 64.68
C LEU A 746 -21.54 -3.55 66.00
N ARG A 747 -20.23 -3.32 65.93
CA ARG A 747 -19.37 -2.96 67.08
C ARG A 747 -19.68 -1.57 67.63
N ALA A 748 -20.14 -0.63 66.80
CA ALA A 748 -20.54 0.70 67.20
C ALA A 748 -21.95 0.74 67.81
N PHE A 749 -22.92 0.01 67.24
CA PHE A 749 -24.30 -0.02 67.72
C PHE A 749 -24.43 -0.64 69.13
N ARG A 750 -23.62 -1.67 69.44
CA ARG A 750 -23.69 -2.41 70.70
C ARG A 750 -23.47 -1.56 71.97
N PRO A 751 -22.46 -0.67 72.06
CA PRO A 751 -22.39 0.32 73.13
C PRO A 751 -23.37 1.49 72.95
N LEU A 752 -23.74 1.86 71.72
CA LEU A 752 -24.63 2.99 71.43
C LEU A 752 -25.99 2.88 72.16
N ILE A 753 -26.58 1.69 72.23
CA ILE A 753 -27.90 1.50 72.86
C ILE A 753 -27.93 1.87 74.35
N PHE A 754 -26.80 1.71 75.05
CA PHE A 754 -26.64 2.03 76.48
C PHE A 754 -26.29 3.50 76.75
N LEU A 755 -25.74 4.24 75.78
CA LEU A 755 -25.44 5.66 75.96
C LEU A 755 -26.70 6.49 76.25
N GLU A 756 -26.59 7.40 77.20
CA GLU A 756 -27.62 8.40 77.48
C GLU A 756 -27.87 9.29 76.25
N THR A 757 -29.10 9.79 76.12
CA THR A 757 -29.50 10.71 75.02
C THR A 757 -28.64 11.98 74.98
N SER A 758 -28.25 12.50 76.16
CA SER A 758 -27.35 13.65 76.36
C SER A 758 -25.94 13.45 75.79
N GLN A 759 -25.44 12.21 75.81
CA GLN A 759 -24.05 11.88 75.46
C GLN A 759 -23.88 11.50 73.98
N LEU A 760 -24.99 11.39 73.24
CA LEU A 760 -24.99 10.81 71.90
C LEU A 760 -24.32 11.72 70.85
N GLU A 761 -24.56 13.03 70.89
CA GLU A 761 -24.10 13.97 69.85
C GLU A 761 -22.58 14.00 69.68
N ALA A 762 -21.85 13.87 70.80
CA ALA A 762 -20.39 13.88 70.86
C ALA A 762 -19.76 12.47 70.72
N SER A 763 -20.57 11.43 70.51
CA SER A 763 -20.08 10.05 70.47
C SER A 763 -19.45 9.71 69.11
N PRO A 764 -18.17 9.27 69.07
CA PRO A 764 -17.53 8.89 67.81
C PRO A 764 -18.16 7.64 67.17
N LEU A 765 -18.94 6.87 67.92
CA LEU A 765 -19.68 5.70 67.45
C LEU A 765 -20.67 6.03 66.31
N LEU A 766 -21.10 7.30 66.20
CA LEU A 766 -21.97 7.75 65.12
C LEU A 766 -21.28 7.75 63.73
N HIS A 767 -19.95 7.74 63.66
CA HIS A 767 -19.24 7.72 62.38
C HIS A 767 -19.20 6.33 61.71
N ASP A 768 -19.36 5.26 62.49
CA ASP A 768 -19.36 3.87 62.00
C ASP A 768 -20.77 3.34 61.70
N LEU A 769 -21.80 4.19 61.76
CA LEU A 769 -23.21 3.82 61.61
C LEU A 769 -23.88 4.57 60.45
N PRO A 770 -24.73 3.91 59.63
CA PRO A 770 -25.58 4.60 58.67
C PRO A 770 -26.50 5.62 59.34
N ALA A 771 -26.74 6.76 58.69
CA ALA A 771 -27.62 7.80 59.21
C ALA A 771 -29.04 7.28 59.45
N SER A 772 -29.56 6.47 58.53
CA SER A 772 -30.81 5.72 58.67
C SER A 772 -30.89 4.93 59.97
N VAL A 773 -29.84 4.21 60.36
CA VAL A 773 -29.79 3.41 61.61
C VAL A 773 -29.82 4.32 62.84
N ILE A 774 -29.06 5.42 62.83
CA ILE A 774 -29.04 6.40 63.93
C ILE A 774 -30.41 7.05 64.11
N LEU A 775 -31.02 7.50 63.01
CA LEU A 775 -32.34 8.15 63.01
C LEU A 775 -33.45 7.20 63.45
N HIS A 776 -33.40 5.91 63.08
CA HIS A 776 -34.38 4.93 63.53
C HIS A 776 -34.22 4.61 65.02
N HIS A 777 -33.00 4.36 65.48
CA HIS A 777 -32.72 4.11 66.90
C HIS A 777 -33.19 5.26 67.80
N LEU A 778 -33.08 6.51 67.35
CA LEU A 778 -33.55 7.67 68.11
C LEU A 778 -35.05 7.63 68.43
N TYR A 779 -35.91 7.01 67.60
CA TYR A 779 -37.33 6.82 67.95
C TYR A 779 -37.53 5.95 69.20
N SER A 780 -36.65 4.97 69.46
CA SER A 780 -36.73 4.13 70.67
C SER A 780 -36.64 4.95 71.96
N ARG A 781 -36.02 6.14 71.90
CA ARG A 781 -35.82 7.09 73.01
C ARG A 781 -36.87 8.20 73.08
N GLY A 782 -37.73 8.33 72.07
CA GLY A 782 -38.77 9.37 71.99
C GLY A 782 -40.11 8.93 72.60
N PRO A 783 -41.00 9.89 72.98
CA PRO A 783 -42.34 9.58 73.48
C PRO A 783 -43.19 8.92 72.39
N GLU A 784 -44.17 8.10 72.77
CA GLU A 784 -45.01 7.33 71.83
C GLU A 784 -45.72 8.19 70.78
N GLU A 785 -45.99 9.46 71.10
CA GLU A 785 -46.55 10.49 70.22
C GLU A 785 -45.71 10.73 68.96
N LEU A 786 -44.38 10.62 69.08
CA LEU A 786 -43.43 10.72 67.98
C LEU A 786 -43.39 9.37 67.24
N GLN A 787 -44.32 9.20 66.31
CA GLN A 787 -44.44 7.99 65.49
C GLN A 787 -43.31 7.91 64.45
N SER A 788 -42.73 6.72 64.24
CA SER A 788 -41.74 6.49 63.18
C SER A 788 -42.38 6.49 61.78
N PRO A 789 -41.61 6.61 60.68
CA PRO A 789 -42.19 6.63 59.32
C PRO A 789 -42.94 5.31 59.00
N MET A 790 -42.42 4.18 59.49
CA MET A 790 -43.09 2.88 59.45
C MET A 790 -44.46 2.91 60.16
N GLN A 791 -44.51 3.48 61.38
CA GLN A 791 -45.75 3.60 62.17
C GLN A 791 -46.75 4.56 61.52
N ARG A 792 -46.30 5.73 61.04
CA ARG A 792 -47.13 6.73 60.33
C ARG A 792 -47.79 6.12 59.09
N ASN A 793 -47.01 5.40 58.29
CA ASN A 793 -47.45 4.85 57.00
C ASN A 793 -48.09 3.46 57.13
N LYS A 794 -48.19 2.91 58.35
CA LYS A 794 -48.76 1.58 58.67
C LYS A 794 -48.10 0.42 57.89
N LEU A 795 -46.80 0.53 57.62
CA LEU A 795 -46.02 -0.50 56.93
C LEU A 795 -45.60 -1.60 57.90
N THR A 796 -45.51 -2.85 57.43
CA THR A 796 -44.88 -3.93 58.20
C THR A 796 -43.36 -3.73 58.26
N PRO A 797 -42.64 -4.31 59.25
CA PRO A 797 -41.18 -4.24 59.29
C PRO A 797 -40.50 -4.73 58.02
N GLN A 798 -41.03 -5.79 57.40
CA GLN A 798 -40.54 -6.32 56.12
C GLN A 798 -40.76 -5.33 54.97
N GLN A 799 -41.98 -4.78 54.82
CA GLN A 799 -42.29 -3.77 53.80
C GLN A 799 -41.41 -2.52 53.95
N TYR A 800 -41.17 -2.09 55.20
CA TYR A 800 -40.33 -0.93 55.46
C TYR A 800 -38.84 -1.21 55.21
N SER A 801 -38.35 -2.42 55.51
CA SER A 801 -36.98 -2.84 55.19
C SER A 801 -36.74 -2.91 53.68
N LEU A 802 -37.68 -3.48 52.91
CA LEU A 802 -37.65 -3.48 51.45
C LEU A 802 -37.73 -2.06 50.86
N TRP A 803 -38.49 -1.15 51.48
CA TRP A 803 -38.48 0.26 51.12
C TRP A 803 -37.11 0.90 51.39
N LEU A 804 -36.50 0.67 52.56
CA LEU A 804 -35.15 1.14 52.88
C LEU A 804 -34.07 0.59 51.94
N ASP A 805 -34.22 -0.62 51.41
CA ASP A 805 -33.35 -1.18 50.35
C ASP A 805 -33.58 -0.58 48.95
N SER A 806 -34.63 0.22 48.77
CA SER A 806 -34.96 0.89 47.51
C SER A 806 -34.64 2.39 47.48
N GLN A 807 -34.25 2.99 48.61
CA GLN A 807 -34.16 4.44 48.79
C GLN A 807 -32.80 4.87 49.34
N GLY A 808 -32.27 5.99 48.84
CA GLY A 808 -31.10 6.66 49.43
C GLY A 808 -31.44 7.42 50.72
N GLU A 809 -30.41 7.70 51.53
CA GLU A 809 -30.52 8.36 52.84
C GLU A 809 -31.31 9.69 52.81
N ASP A 810 -31.24 10.47 51.72
CA ASP A 810 -32.07 11.68 51.54
C ASP A 810 -33.58 11.42 51.60
N GLN A 811 -34.05 10.30 51.04
CA GLN A 811 -35.47 9.95 51.00
C GLN A 811 -35.91 9.34 52.34
N VAL A 812 -35.01 8.59 52.99
CA VAL A 812 -35.19 8.15 54.38
C VAL A 812 -35.33 9.36 55.30
N TRP A 813 -34.43 10.35 55.17
CA TRP A 813 -34.49 11.59 55.92
C TRP A 813 -35.74 12.40 55.64
N LYS A 814 -36.22 12.55 54.39
CA LYS A 814 -37.51 13.21 54.12
C LYS A 814 -38.67 12.52 54.85
N GLY A 815 -38.69 11.19 54.89
CA GLY A 815 -39.68 10.42 55.65
C GLY A 815 -39.62 10.67 57.16
N VAL A 816 -38.41 10.71 57.74
CA VAL A 816 -38.15 11.03 59.15
C VAL A 816 -38.46 12.50 59.48
N LYS A 817 -38.13 13.44 58.60
CA LYS A 817 -38.43 14.86 58.78
C LYS A 817 -39.94 15.09 58.82
N ALA A 818 -40.71 14.44 57.94
CA ALA A 818 -42.15 14.59 57.92
C ALA A 818 -42.80 14.16 59.26
N THR A 819 -42.34 13.09 59.91
CA THR A 819 -42.85 12.69 61.25
C THR A 819 -42.41 13.63 62.36
N LEU A 820 -41.22 14.23 62.27
CA LEU A 820 -40.77 15.31 63.17
C LEU A 820 -41.66 16.56 63.02
N ASP A 821 -42.00 16.96 61.79
CA ASP A 821 -42.88 18.09 61.50
C ASP A 821 -44.32 17.84 62.01
N ASP A 822 -44.86 16.62 61.84
CA ASP A 822 -46.14 16.17 62.41
C ASP A 822 -46.13 16.22 63.96
N TYR A 823 -45.04 15.79 64.60
CA TYR A 823 -44.88 15.81 66.06
C TYR A 823 -44.79 17.25 66.57
N ALA A 824 -43.94 18.08 65.96
CA ALA A 824 -43.79 19.48 66.35
C ALA A 824 -45.08 20.28 66.15
N THR A 825 -45.93 19.90 65.18
CA THR A 825 -47.26 20.47 65.01
C THR A 825 -48.21 20.05 66.13
N ARG A 826 -48.20 18.78 66.55
CA ARG A 826 -48.97 18.29 67.71
C ARG A 826 -48.56 18.94 69.03
N VAL A 827 -47.27 19.07 69.31
CA VAL A 827 -46.73 19.74 70.51
C VAL A 827 -47.18 21.21 70.55
N ARG A 828 -46.98 21.96 69.45
CA ARG A 828 -47.40 23.37 69.36
C ARG A 828 -48.92 23.55 69.49
N ALA A 829 -49.72 22.60 69.00
CA ALA A 829 -51.19 22.63 69.15
C ALA A 829 -51.67 22.46 70.60
N ARG A 830 -50.86 21.92 71.52
CA ARG A 830 -51.14 21.86 72.96
C ARG A 830 -50.70 23.11 73.73
N GLY A 831 -49.91 23.99 73.13
CA GLY A 831 -49.28 25.13 73.80
C GLY A 831 -47.95 24.82 74.49
N ASP A 832 -47.47 23.59 74.39
CA ASP A 832 -46.15 23.17 74.90
C ASP A 832 -45.03 23.94 74.17
N LYS A 833 -44.04 24.44 74.93
CA LYS A 833 -42.89 25.19 74.39
C LYS A 833 -41.60 24.37 74.29
N GLU A 834 -41.57 23.20 74.91
CA GLU A 834 -40.39 22.33 74.98
C GLU A 834 -40.64 21.04 74.19
N PHE A 835 -39.67 20.64 73.39
CA PHE A 835 -39.67 19.36 72.68
C PHE A 835 -38.81 18.34 73.45
N THR A 836 -39.11 17.05 73.36
CA THR A 836 -38.24 16.02 73.94
C THR A 836 -36.80 16.15 73.42
N ALA A 837 -35.79 15.94 74.27
CA ALA A 837 -34.35 16.04 73.95
C ALA A 837 -33.90 15.25 72.69
N VAL A 838 -34.66 14.23 72.29
CA VAL A 838 -34.46 13.45 71.05
C VAL A 838 -34.75 14.28 69.77
N TYR A 839 -35.73 15.18 69.80
CA TYR A 839 -36.17 15.98 68.65
C TYR A 839 -35.05 16.84 68.02
N PRO A 840 -34.29 17.67 68.77
CA PRO A 840 -33.18 18.43 68.17
C PRO A 840 -32.04 17.52 67.67
N LEU A 841 -31.77 16.40 68.34
CA LEU A 841 -30.75 15.43 67.91
C LEU A 841 -31.11 14.79 66.56
N MET A 842 -32.39 14.43 66.35
CA MET A 842 -32.86 13.88 65.08
C MET A 842 -32.82 14.92 63.95
N LEU A 843 -33.17 16.18 64.22
CA LEU A 843 -33.01 17.27 63.26
C LEU A 843 -31.55 17.46 62.86
N GLN A 844 -30.64 17.48 63.83
CA GLN A 844 -29.22 17.68 63.57
C GLN A 844 -28.58 16.49 62.83
N ALA A 845 -28.90 15.26 63.22
CA ALA A 845 -28.43 14.04 62.55
C ALA A 845 -28.92 13.97 61.09
N GLY A 846 -30.19 14.34 60.84
CA GLY A 846 -30.78 14.38 59.50
C GLY A 846 -30.20 15.49 58.60
N ILE A 847 -29.86 16.64 59.18
CA ILE A 847 -29.14 17.69 58.44
C ILE A 847 -27.73 17.20 58.09
N ARG A 848 -27.02 16.55 59.02
CA ARG A 848 -25.70 15.95 58.74
C ARG A 848 -25.76 14.90 57.63
N SER A 849 -26.83 14.10 57.53
CA SER A 849 -26.98 13.09 56.46
C SER A 849 -27.34 13.64 55.08
N THR A 850 -27.79 14.89 54.97
CA THR A 850 -28.01 15.59 53.68
C THR A 850 -26.78 16.35 53.16
N ILE A 851 -25.65 16.28 53.86
CA ILE A 851 -24.39 16.88 53.42
C ILE A 851 -23.58 15.78 52.73
N ASP A 852 -23.48 15.89 51.40
CA ASP A 852 -22.98 14.85 50.50
C ASP A 852 -21.57 14.31 50.87
N PRO A 853 -21.42 13.01 51.20
CA PRO A 853 -20.13 12.39 51.47
C PRO A 853 -19.11 12.46 50.31
N LEU A 854 -19.58 12.62 49.06
CA LEU A 854 -18.70 12.71 47.88
C LEU A 854 -17.71 13.88 47.96
N ALA A 855 -18.00 14.91 48.75
CA ALA A 855 -17.09 16.03 48.99
C ALA A 855 -15.83 15.66 49.80
N LEU A 856 -15.80 14.50 50.48
CA LEU A 856 -14.68 14.05 51.30
C LEU A 856 -13.91 12.86 50.69
N GLU A 857 -14.60 11.84 50.17
CA GLU A 857 -13.91 10.62 49.66
C GLU A 857 -13.08 10.88 48.38
N LEU A 858 -13.41 11.92 47.60
CA LEU A 858 -12.66 12.29 46.39
C LEU A 858 -11.18 12.65 46.63
N HIS A 859 -10.75 12.84 47.88
CA HIS A 859 -9.34 13.08 48.20
C HIS A 859 -8.54 11.80 48.55
N GLU A 860 -9.21 10.68 48.83
CA GLU A 860 -8.55 9.45 49.31
C GLU A 860 -8.54 8.31 48.29
N VAL A 861 -9.56 8.20 47.43
CA VAL A 861 -9.67 7.16 46.39
C VAL A 861 -8.58 7.26 45.31
N ALA A 862 -7.94 8.43 45.15
CA ALA A 862 -6.97 8.74 44.08
C ALA A 862 -5.59 8.05 44.18
N LYS A 863 -5.43 6.97 44.98
CA LYS A 863 -4.10 6.40 45.31
C LYS A 863 -3.85 4.91 45.03
N ILE A 864 -4.81 4.13 44.53
CA ILE A 864 -4.58 2.71 44.20
C ILE A 864 -5.11 2.32 42.81
N PRO A 865 -4.29 2.40 41.75
CA PRO A 865 -4.60 1.81 40.45
C PRO A 865 -4.19 0.33 40.40
N SER A 866 -5.14 -0.59 40.32
CA SER A 866 -4.89 -1.98 39.91
C SER A 866 -6.02 -2.49 39.01
N SER A 867 -5.68 -3.17 37.93
CA SER A 867 -6.65 -3.53 36.87
C SER A 867 -7.75 -4.49 37.36
N SER A 868 -7.45 -5.34 38.35
CA SER A 868 -8.41 -6.21 39.01
C SER A 868 -9.57 -5.45 39.67
N SER A 869 -9.31 -4.24 40.18
CA SER A 869 -10.32 -3.40 40.83
C SER A 869 -11.36 -2.91 39.81
N ILE A 870 -10.96 -2.57 38.59
CA ILE A 870 -11.86 -2.13 37.52
C ILE A 870 -12.77 -3.29 37.08
N PHE A 871 -12.23 -4.51 37.05
CA PHE A 871 -13.01 -5.72 36.78
C PHE A 871 -14.08 -5.98 37.85
N LEU A 872 -13.70 -5.85 39.13
CA LEU A 872 -14.62 -5.96 40.28
C LEU A 872 -15.67 -4.84 40.32
N ILE A 873 -15.36 -3.64 39.84
CA ILE A 873 -16.30 -2.52 39.71
C ILE A 873 -17.33 -2.81 38.61
N ASN A 874 -16.92 -3.28 37.43
CA ASN A 874 -17.86 -3.67 36.38
C ASN A 874 -18.70 -4.91 36.79
N ALA A 875 -18.13 -5.87 37.51
CA ALA A 875 -18.88 -6.98 38.08
C ALA A 875 -19.91 -6.51 39.11
N ARG A 876 -19.55 -5.57 40.00
CA ARG A 876 -20.50 -4.93 40.94
C ARG A 876 -21.60 -4.17 40.22
N LEU A 877 -21.28 -3.37 39.20
CA LEU A 877 -22.26 -2.63 38.40
C LEU A 877 -23.24 -3.58 37.71
N ASN A 878 -22.74 -4.64 37.05
CA ASN A 878 -23.61 -5.65 36.45
C ASN A 878 -24.49 -6.35 37.49
N PHE A 879 -23.97 -6.66 38.70
CA PHE A 879 -24.77 -7.28 39.76
C PHE A 879 -25.83 -6.34 40.36
N VAL A 880 -25.55 -5.04 40.46
CA VAL A 880 -26.54 -4.01 40.83
C VAL A 880 -27.62 -3.91 39.75
N CYS A 881 -27.23 -3.82 38.47
CA CYS A 881 -28.18 -3.83 37.35
C CYS A 881 -28.98 -5.14 37.27
N PHE A 882 -28.44 -6.28 37.70
CA PHE A 882 -29.17 -7.55 37.76
C PHE A 882 -30.19 -7.56 38.91
N ALA A 883 -29.84 -6.98 40.07
CA ALA A 883 -30.76 -6.74 41.18
C ALA A 883 -31.84 -5.68 40.85
N GLU A 884 -31.68 -4.91 39.77
CA GLU A 884 -32.75 -4.09 39.17
C GLU A 884 -33.51 -4.86 38.08
N ALA A 885 -32.86 -5.66 37.24
CA ALA A 885 -33.51 -6.48 36.22
C ALA A 885 -34.52 -7.48 36.82
N SER A 886 -34.18 -8.15 37.92
CA SER A 886 -35.11 -9.01 38.67
C SER A 886 -36.27 -8.26 39.36
N LYS A 887 -36.31 -6.93 39.33
CA LYS A 887 -37.45 -6.11 39.76
C LYS A 887 -38.36 -5.68 38.60
N VAL A 888 -37.99 -5.97 37.34
CA VAL A 888 -38.76 -5.61 36.13
C VAL A 888 -39.54 -6.79 35.56
N THR A 889 -39.22 -8.03 35.95
CA THR A 889 -39.98 -9.24 35.62
C THR A 889 -40.52 -9.94 36.87
N GLY A 890 -41.57 -9.35 37.46
CA GLY A 890 -42.32 -9.87 38.60
C GLY A 890 -43.75 -9.33 38.61
#